data_AF-A8XNU7-F1
#
_entry.id   AF-A8XNU7-F1
#
_cell.length_a   1.000
_cell.length_b   1.000
_cell.length_c   1.000
_cell.angle_alpha   90.00
_cell.angle_beta   90.00
_cell.angle_gamma   90.00
#
_symmetry.space_group_name_H-M   'P 1'
#
loop_
_entity.id
_entity.type
_entity.pdbx_description
1 polymer ?
#
loop_
_entity_poly.entity_id
_entity_poly.type
_entity_poly.pdbx_seq_one_letter_code
_entity_poly.pdbx_strand_id
1 'polypeptide(L)'
;MTLGFPPYIQFVSLSEIGEQIRSKWFPVDRFKPIGYDPEGPSRWNYSVFLYYLKLVEVQEPQEKVSVVLEIMEGWFDPRLSWDPASHGNISSIYTRQDKIWSPTLTSFGVDDIIDFRDPDFRIANVDFAGTISNYVSVRVSANCRMDVSLFPFDTQKCQIYFCLPLFNIKQVEISNEIYEGLVRKNVISEMGNSEWTMINLTNRVDTVAYDDNFGNMDLAVFEITIRRNPLYYIYMIVFPSFIINVISIIGVFLKNADKMSKLNVGLTNIMTMTFILGVMADKIPRTGIIPLLGIYIIINLVIMVLAIAVVTVITEFREWAVPRLKLKRGSVSRKLEIFLGSPLEYTCAILLELLTTANFFVMIGFCYLVLFNLKAVFCFYENKSYYVAEWNDFLNHQQRLMSHLFQNYDSTVAPVYTKLDITKPIGYNPLAPTRFNYTVYLYYLKLVEVIEPEEKVSVVLEMAEYWYDPRLAWDASSYGEIQMLHLRQDRVWSPTIASFRINEIADFRDQDFRMVCVENTGHVYTSLTLKVSLNCPMNVGRFPYDSQTCVIQFCMPLFFMQHVELFNSIYQGILNRTIWEKMGNSEWDLVNLTNRVELLSYNDGVGDMQLATFEIKIQRNPMYYIYMIVFPSFIINALSIIGLNVGLTNIMTMTFILGVMADKIPKTGSIPLLGIYIIINLFIMIFAVGITSILAELQKWAIPKLKAKKSRLNRKLE
;
A
#
# COMPACT_ATOMS: atom_id res chain seq x y z
N MET A 1 -40.05 -20.73 -26.32
CA MET A 1 -39.70 -21.59 -25.16
C MET A 1 -38.34 -22.21 -25.42
N THR A 2 -37.68 -22.70 -24.36
CA THR A 2 -36.29 -23.20 -24.29
C THR A 2 -35.18 -22.20 -24.66
N LEU A 3 -34.45 -21.78 -23.63
CA LEU A 3 -33.21 -20.99 -23.69
C LEU A 3 -32.04 -21.91 -24.07
N GLY A 4 -31.12 -21.43 -24.91
CA GLY A 4 -29.84 -22.07 -25.16
C GLY A 4 -28.75 -21.50 -24.25
N PHE A 5 -28.19 -22.32 -23.38
CA PHE A 5 -26.97 -21.98 -22.61
C PHE A 5 -25.73 -22.19 -23.49
N PRO A 6 -24.67 -21.35 -23.36
CA PRO A 6 -23.37 -21.63 -23.97
C PRO A 6 -22.63 -22.76 -23.22
N PRO A 7 -21.71 -23.49 -23.89
CA PRO A 7 -21.18 -24.75 -23.36
C PRO A 7 -20.03 -24.57 -22.35
N TYR A 8 -20.07 -25.43 -21.32
CA TYR A 8 -18.99 -25.97 -20.49
C TYR A 8 -17.58 -25.37 -20.60
N ILE A 9 -17.13 -24.81 -19.47
CA ILE A 9 -15.74 -24.91 -19.04
C ILE A 9 -15.43 -26.40 -18.85
N GLN A 10 -14.43 -26.93 -19.57
CA GLN A 10 -13.89 -28.26 -19.26
C GLN A 10 -13.09 -28.20 -17.96
N PHE A 11 -13.57 -28.88 -16.93
CA PHE A 11 -12.75 -29.22 -15.77
C PHE A 11 -11.70 -30.24 -16.23
N VAL A 12 -10.42 -29.84 -16.21
CA VAL A 12 -9.29 -30.76 -16.38
C VAL A 12 -9.26 -31.70 -15.18
N SER A 13 -9.02 -32.99 -15.42
CA SER A 13 -8.95 -33.97 -14.32
C SER A 13 -7.69 -33.77 -13.48
N LEU A 14 -7.79 -33.96 -12.16
CA LEU A 14 -6.63 -33.97 -11.26
C LEU A 14 -5.59 -35.03 -11.66
N SER A 15 -5.99 -36.08 -12.41
CA SER A 15 -5.09 -37.10 -12.95
C SER A 15 -4.22 -36.60 -14.11
N GLU A 16 -4.77 -35.84 -15.08
CA GLU A 16 -3.98 -35.28 -16.19
C GLU A 16 -3.00 -34.20 -15.68
N ILE A 17 -3.43 -33.45 -14.66
CA ILE A 17 -2.58 -32.50 -13.93
C ILE A 17 -1.38 -33.22 -13.29
N GLY A 18 -1.61 -34.37 -12.62
CA GLY A 18 -0.54 -35.16 -11.99
C GLY A 18 0.47 -35.80 -12.97
N GLU A 19 0.14 -35.94 -14.25
CA GLU A 19 1.10 -36.33 -15.31
C GLU A 19 1.89 -35.13 -15.85
N GLN A 20 1.25 -33.96 -16.05
CA GLN A 20 1.97 -32.75 -16.44
C GLN A 20 3.01 -32.34 -15.38
N ILE A 21 2.64 -32.39 -14.09
CA ILE A 21 3.58 -32.13 -12.98
C ILE A 21 4.72 -33.16 -12.99
N ARG A 22 4.48 -34.47 -13.09
CA ARG A 22 5.60 -35.44 -13.12
C ARG A 22 6.54 -35.28 -14.32
N SER A 23 6.05 -34.83 -15.47
CA SER A 23 6.85 -34.73 -16.70
C SER A 23 7.83 -33.55 -16.76
N LYS A 24 7.55 -32.44 -16.05
CA LYS A 24 8.38 -31.22 -16.10
C LYS A 24 9.52 -31.18 -15.08
N TRP A 25 9.41 -31.96 -14.01
CA TRP A 25 10.15 -31.68 -12.76
C TRP A 25 11.49 -32.42 -12.62
N PHE A 26 11.80 -33.38 -13.50
CA PHE A 26 13.06 -34.14 -13.45
C PHE A 26 13.59 -34.55 -14.85
N PRO A 27 14.67 -33.92 -15.36
CA PRO A 27 15.42 -34.43 -16.52
C PRO A 27 16.68 -35.19 -16.08
N VAL A 28 16.69 -36.52 -16.19
CA VAL A 28 17.89 -37.36 -16.01
C VAL A 28 18.42 -37.81 -17.36
N ASP A 29 19.55 -37.25 -17.80
CA ASP A 29 20.26 -37.65 -19.02
C ASP A 29 21.43 -38.62 -18.70
N ARG A 30 21.71 -39.57 -19.59
CA ARG A 30 22.47 -40.79 -19.33
C ARG A 30 23.86 -40.86 -19.99
N PHE A 31 24.42 -39.74 -20.47
CA PHE A 31 25.58 -39.76 -21.39
C PHE A 31 26.84 -38.92 -21.02
N LYS A 32 27.17 -38.81 -19.71
CA LYS A 32 28.52 -38.55 -19.13
C LYS A 32 29.03 -37.07 -19.08
N PRO A 33 30.30 -36.77 -18.71
CA PRO A 33 30.79 -36.47 -17.34
C PRO A 33 31.33 -35.00 -17.24
N ILE A 34 31.98 -34.46 -16.19
CA ILE A 34 32.81 -34.95 -15.06
C ILE A 34 32.47 -34.13 -13.78
N GLY A 35 32.78 -34.65 -12.58
CA GLY A 35 32.39 -34.06 -11.28
C GLY A 35 31.04 -34.58 -10.78
N TYR A 36 30.49 -35.54 -11.51
CA TYR A 36 29.20 -36.19 -11.30
C TYR A 36 29.34 -37.38 -10.33
N ASP A 37 28.60 -37.32 -9.23
CA ASP A 37 28.27 -38.48 -8.41
C ASP A 37 26.85 -38.95 -8.78
N PRO A 38 26.66 -40.20 -9.27
CA PRO A 38 25.34 -40.73 -9.60
C PRO A 38 24.44 -41.07 -8.40
N GLU A 39 24.97 -41.10 -7.17
CA GLU A 39 24.20 -41.52 -5.97
C GLU A 39 23.79 -40.33 -5.07
N GLY A 40 24.28 -39.13 -5.37
CA GLY A 40 23.88 -37.88 -4.70
C GLY A 40 22.51 -37.35 -5.16
N PRO A 41 21.61 -36.94 -4.24
CA PRO A 41 20.29 -36.40 -4.58
C PRO A 41 20.36 -34.94 -5.04
N SER A 42 19.39 -34.52 -5.88
CA SER A 42 19.15 -33.11 -6.16
C SER A 42 18.73 -32.36 -4.89
N ARG A 43 18.82 -31.02 -4.90
CA ARG A 43 18.18 -30.17 -3.89
C ARG A 43 16.71 -30.56 -3.72
N TRP A 44 16.20 -30.37 -2.51
CA TRP A 44 14.78 -30.55 -2.27
C TRP A 44 14.01 -29.39 -2.88
N ASN A 45 13.37 -29.68 -4.02
CA ASN A 45 12.60 -28.72 -4.78
C ASN A 45 11.21 -28.57 -4.14
N TYR A 46 10.90 -27.37 -3.67
CA TYR A 46 9.55 -27.01 -3.24
C TYR A 46 8.81 -26.29 -4.36
N SER A 47 7.73 -26.92 -4.82
CA SER A 47 6.95 -26.53 -5.99
C SER A 47 5.83 -25.58 -5.57
N VAL A 48 5.78 -24.39 -6.16
CA VAL A 48 4.65 -23.46 -6.01
C VAL A 48 4.05 -23.23 -7.39
N PHE A 49 2.89 -23.83 -7.66
CA PHE A 49 2.28 -23.83 -8.99
C PHE A 49 0.92 -23.15 -8.99
N LEU A 50 0.78 -22.03 -9.71
CA LEU A 50 -0.46 -21.25 -9.76
C LEU A 50 -1.47 -21.86 -10.75
N TYR A 51 -2.64 -22.27 -10.24
CA TYR A 51 -3.74 -22.89 -10.99
C TYR A 51 -4.89 -21.96 -11.35
N TYR A 52 -5.12 -20.92 -10.56
CA TYR A 52 -6.08 -19.86 -10.88
C TYR A 52 -5.72 -18.59 -10.12
N LEU A 53 -6.03 -17.43 -10.71
CA LEU A 53 -5.89 -16.14 -10.06
C LEU A 53 -7.06 -15.24 -10.45
N LYS A 54 -7.63 -14.54 -9.48
CA LYS A 54 -8.70 -13.56 -9.70
C LYS A 54 -8.43 -12.28 -8.93
N LEU A 55 -8.40 -11.15 -9.63
CA LEU A 55 -8.43 -9.84 -9.01
C LEU A 55 -9.83 -9.60 -8.42
N VAL A 56 -9.91 -9.43 -7.10
CA VAL A 56 -11.16 -9.11 -6.40
C VAL A 56 -11.36 -7.61 -6.42
N GLU A 57 -10.45 -6.88 -5.80
CA GLU A 57 -10.55 -5.44 -5.58
C GLU A 57 -9.15 -4.79 -5.54
N VAL A 58 -9.17 -3.48 -5.78
CA VAL A 58 -8.03 -2.58 -5.65
C VAL A 58 -8.53 -1.45 -4.77
N GLN A 59 -7.83 -1.18 -3.66
CA GLN A 59 -8.13 -0.06 -2.76
C GLN A 59 -6.98 0.94 -2.88
N GLU A 60 -7.12 1.93 -3.77
CA GLU A 60 -6.02 2.83 -4.11
C GLU A 60 -5.58 3.75 -2.97
N PRO A 61 -6.48 4.38 -2.17
CA PRO A 61 -6.07 5.22 -1.05
C PRO A 61 -5.21 4.48 -0.01
N GLN A 62 -5.40 3.16 0.12
CA GLN A 62 -4.67 2.26 1.01
C GLN A 62 -3.49 1.55 0.34
N GLU A 63 -3.20 1.81 -0.95
CA GLU A 63 -2.18 1.10 -1.73
C GLU A 63 -2.29 -0.44 -1.63
N LYS A 64 -3.52 -0.99 -1.68
CA LYS A 64 -3.82 -2.40 -1.41
C LYS A 64 -4.48 -3.08 -2.61
N VAL A 65 -4.06 -4.32 -2.91
CA VAL A 65 -4.66 -5.16 -3.96
C VAL A 65 -5.00 -6.53 -3.42
N SER A 66 -6.28 -6.91 -3.53
CA SER A 66 -6.80 -8.19 -3.04
C SER A 66 -7.05 -9.15 -4.22
N VAL A 67 -6.40 -10.30 -4.18
CA VAL A 67 -6.52 -11.38 -5.17
C VAL A 67 -6.92 -12.69 -4.49
N VAL A 68 -7.69 -13.53 -5.18
CA VAL A 68 -7.80 -14.96 -4.85
C VAL A 68 -6.78 -15.71 -5.69
N LEU A 69 -5.99 -16.58 -5.06
CA LEU A 69 -5.08 -17.50 -5.71
C LEU A 69 -5.46 -18.94 -5.34
N GLU A 70 -5.50 -19.80 -6.36
CA GLU A 70 -5.53 -21.24 -6.19
C GLU A 70 -4.14 -21.77 -6.55
N ILE A 71 -3.43 -22.29 -5.55
CA ILE A 71 -2.04 -22.73 -5.65
C ILE A 71 -2.00 -24.23 -5.38
N MET A 72 -1.21 -24.97 -6.16
CA MET A 72 -0.80 -26.32 -5.81
C MET A 72 0.63 -26.29 -5.30
N GLU A 73 0.81 -26.77 -4.09
CA GLU A 73 2.10 -27.02 -3.48
C GLU A 73 2.55 -28.44 -3.84
N GLY A 74 3.83 -28.63 -4.13
CA GLY A 74 4.39 -29.95 -4.45
C GLY A 74 5.73 -30.16 -3.77
N TRP A 75 5.91 -31.26 -3.05
CA TRP A 75 7.19 -31.60 -2.43
C TRP A 75 7.40 -33.10 -2.34
N PHE A 76 8.64 -33.52 -2.09
CA PHE A 76 9.02 -34.92 -2.04
C PHE A 76 9.34 -35.37 -0.61
N ASP A 77 8.82 -36.53 -0.18
CA ASP A 77 9.18 -37.19 1.07
C ASP A 77 9.33 -38.71 0.82
N PRO A 78 10.55 -39.27 0.77
CA PRO A 78 10.75 -40.68 0.44
C PRO A 78 10.22 -41.62 1.54
N ARG A 79 9.99 -41.11 2.76
CA ARG A 79 9.45 -41.91 3.87
C ARG A 79 8.00 -42.33 3.60
N LEU A 80 7.35 -41.65 2.65
CA LEU A 80 6.02 -41.98 2.14
C LEU A 80 6.07 -42.61 0.74
N SER A 81 7.23 -43.11 0.30
CA SER A 81 7.33 -43.93 -0.93
C SER A 81 6.98 -45.39 -0.65
N TRP A 82 6.35 -46.07 -1.61
CA TRP A 82 6.09 -47.51 -1.56
C TRP A 82 6.11 -48.11 -2.96
N ASP A 83 6.41 -49.40 -3.06
CA ASP A 83 6.21 -50.14 -4.31
C ASP A 83 4.71 -50.46 -4.50
N PRO A 84 4.06 -50.01 -5.60
CA PRO A 84 2.66 -50.35 -5.86
C PRO A 84 2.41 -51.85 -5.94
N ALA A 85 3.34 -52.66 -6.46
CA ALA A 85 3.12 -54.09 -6.66
C ALA A 85 2.94 -54.85 -5.33
N SER A 86 3.68 -54.47 -4.29
CA SER A 86 3.50 -54.97 -2.92
C SER A 86 2.24 -54.44 -2.21
N HIS A 87 1.60 -53.39 -2.73
CA HIS A 87 0.43 -52.72 -2.14
C HIS A 87 -0.79 -52.72 -3.08
N GLY A 88 -1.00 -53.80 -3.84
CA GLY A 88 -2.22 -54.00 -4.64
C GLY A 88 -2.37 -53.04 -5.83
N ASN A 89 -1.25 -52.56 -6.39
CA ASN A 89 -1.15 -51.55 -7.45
C ASN A 89 -1.74 -50.17 -7.08
N ILE A 90 -1.81 -49.83 -5.79
CA ILE A 90 -2.15 -48.48 -5.35
C ILE A 90 -1.02 -47.53 -5.75
N SER A 91 -1.32 -46.57 -6.63
CA SER A 91 -0.36 -45.57 -7.15
C SER A 91 -0.41 -44.23 -6.41
N SER A 92 -1.46 -43.95 -5.67
CA SER A 92 -1.58 -42.76 -4.82
C SER A 92 -2.61 -42.95 -3.72
N ILE A 93 -2.46 -42.19 -2.63
CA ILE A 93 -3.37 -42.15 -1.48
C ILE A 93 -3.71 -40.71 -1.12
N TYR A 94 -4.92 -40.50 -0.62
CA TYR A 94 -5.35 -39.21 -0.05
C TYR A 94 -5.37 -39.32 1.47
N THR A 95 -4.75 -38.36 2.15
CA THR A 95 -4.68 -38.30 3.61
C THR A 95 -4.87 -36.86 4.09
N ARG A 96 -5.10 -36.66 5.39
CA ARG A 96 -5.15 -35.30 5.95
C ARG A 96 -3.75 -34.72 6.05
N GLN A 97 -3.63 -33.41 5.79
CA GLN A 97 -2.35 -32.68 5.83
C GLN A 97 -1.69 -32.79 7.22
N ASP A 98 -2.47 -32.91 8.29
CA ASP A 98 -1.98 -33.05 9.67
C ASP A 98 -1.23 -34.38 9.95
N LYS A 99 -1.40 -35.40 9.08
CA LYS A 99 -0.75 -36.72 9.20
C LYS A 99 0.56 -36.84 8.43
N ILE A 100 0.88 -35.85 7.60
CA ILE A 100 2.12 -35.80 6.83
C ILE A 100 2.95 -34.58 7.23
N TRP A 101 4.24 -34.62 6.93
CA TRP A 101 5.08 -33.44 7.11
C TRP A 101 4.91 -32.50 5.92
N SER A 102 4.69 -31.22 6.22
CA SER A 102 4.48 -30.14 5.24
C SER A 102 5.42 -28.99 5.60
N PRO A 103 6.21 -28.45 4.66
CA PRO A 103 6.69 -27.08 4.80
C PRO A 103 5.47 -26.14 4.74
N THR A 104 5.45 -25.13 5.59
CA THR A 104 4.35 -24.16 5.62
C THR A 104 4.68 -23.00 4.70
N LEU A 105 3.99 -22.91 3.55
CA LEU A 105 4.10 -21.77 2.64
C LEU A 105 3.41 -20.55 3.26
N THR A 106 4.16 -19.47 3.45
CA THR A 106 3.68 -18.26 4.10
C THR A 106 3.73 -17.09 3.14
N SER A 107 2.69 -16.25 3.11
CA SER A 107 2.71 -14.98 2.37
C SER A 107 3.59 -13.94 3.06
N PHE A 108 4.49 -13.29 2.31
CA PHE A 108 5.47 -12.35 2.87
C PHE A 108 5.06 -10.88 2.59
N GLY A 109 5.06 -10.05 3.63
CA GLY A 109 4.85 -8.60 3.51
C GLY A 109 3.46 -8.18 3.01
N VAL A 110 2.43 -8.94 3.38
CA VAL A 110 1.03 -8.72 2.96
C VAL A 110 0.18 -8.09 4.06
N ASP A 111 -0.90 -7.40 3.68
CA ASP A 111 -1.80 -6.70 4.59
C ASP A 111 -2.83 -7.61 5.29
N ASP A 112 -3.22 -8.69 4.61
CA ASP A 112 -4.28 -9.61 5.03
C ASP A 112 -4.22 -10.90 4.20
N ILE A 113 -4.43 -12.05 4.83
CA ILE A 113 -4.55 -13.36 4.18
C ILE A 113 -5.69 -14.15 4.80
N ILE A 114 -6.52 -14.75 3.95
CA ILE A 114 -7.61 -15.65 4.34
C ILE A 114 -7.45 -16.95 3.55
N ASP A 115 -7.23 -18.06 4.24
CA ASP A 115 -7.37 -19.42 3.68
C ASP A 115 -8.86 -19.79 3.68
N PHE A 116 -9.38 -20.21 2.53
CA PHE A 116 -10.77 -20.63 2.39
C PHE A 116 -10.99 -22.10 2.77
N ARG A 117 -9.91 -22.86 3.02
CA ARG A 117 -9.96 -24.26 3.43
C ARG A 117 -10.20 -24.37 4.92
N ASP A 118 -10.97 -25.37 5.31
CA ASP A 118 -11.14 -25.75 6.71
C ASP A 118 -9.81 -26.36 7.24
N PRO A 119 -9.18 -25.80 8.30
CA PRO A 119 -7.91 -26.29 8.84
C PRO A 119 -7.93 -27.77 9.24
N ASP A 120 -9.03 -28.26 9.82
CA ASP A 120 -9.19 -29.63 10.35
C ASP A 120 -9.33 -30.69 9.25
N PHE A 121 -9.66 -30.26 8.02
CA PHE A 121 -10.07 -31.12 6.90
C PHE A 121 -9.25 -30.90 5.62
N ARG A 122 -8.08 -30.26 5.70
CA ARG A 122 -7.15 -30.16 4.56
C ARG A 122 -6.67 -31.55 4.11
N ILE A 123 -6.79 -31.85 2.82
CA ILE A 123 -6.42 -33.14 2.22
C ILE A 123 -5.20 -32.94 1.32
N ALA A 124 -4.20 -33.79 1.50
CA ALA A 124 -3.05 -33.92 0.61
C ALA A 124 -3.10 -35.25 -0.14
N ASN A 125 -2.65 -35.23 -1.39
CA ASN A 125 -2.40 -36.42 -2.19
C ASN A 125 -0.93 -36.84 -2.03
N VAL A 126 -0.66 -38.14 -1.89
CA VAL A 126 0.68 -38.71 -1.87
C VAL A 126 0.75 -39.78 -2.95
N ASP A 127 1.75 -39.70 -3.84
CA ASP A 127 1.99 -40.72 -4.86
C ASP A 127 2.99 -41.79 -4.37
N PHE A 128 3.01 -42.93 -5.06
CA PHE A 128 3.85 -44.07 -4.70
C PHE A 128 5.36 -43.76 -4.68
N ALA A 129 5.81 -42.73 -5.40
CA ALA A 129 7.20 -42.31 -5.38
C ALA A 129 7.56 -41.52 -4.12
N GLY A 130 6.57 -41.05 -3.33
CA GLY A 130 6.74 -40.13 -2.21
C GLY A 130 6.52 -38.67 -2.57
N THR A 131 5.98 -38.37 -3.77
CA THR A 131 5.60 -37.02 -4.16
C THR A 131 4.28 -36.65 -3.51
N ILE A 132 4.27 -35.55 -2.77
CA ILE A 132 3.11 -34.99 -2.11
C ILE A 132 2.61 -33.80 -2.94
N SER A 133 1.29 -33.67 -3.06
CA SER A 133 0.63 -32.49 -3.64
C SER A 133 -0.48 -32.01 -2.73
N ASN A 134 -0.45 -30.72 -2.39
CA ASN A 134 -1.46 -30.05 -1.57
C ASN A 134 -2.12 -28.92 -2.37
N TYR A 135 -3.41 -28.68 -2.14
CA TYR A 135 -4.17 -27.64 -2.81
C TYR A 135 -4.51 -26.52 -1.82
N VAL A 136 -4.19 -25.28 -2.18
CA VAL A 136 -4.31 -24.07 -1.36
C VAL A 136 -5.24 -23.07 -2.06
N SER A 137 -6.30 -22.63 -1.37
CA SER A 137 -7.21 -21.59 -1.84
C SER A 137 -7.15 -20.40 -0.89
N VAL A 138 -6.52 -19.31 -1.31
CA VAL A 138 -6.27 -18.15 -0.43
C VAL A 138 -6.69 -16.83 -1.08
N ARG A 139 -7.33 -15.96 -0.32
CA ARG A 139 -7.41 -14.53 -0.64
C ARG A 139 -6.24 -13.82 0.02
N VAL A 140 -5.30 -13.33 -0.79
CA VAL A 140 -4.17 -12.51 -0.33
C VAL A 140 -4.43 -11.06 -0.69
N SER A 141 -4.24 -10.18 0.28
CA SER A 141 -4.25 -8.74 0.06
C SER A 141 -2.83 -8.18 0.17
N ALA A 142 -2.18 -7.98 -0.96
CA ALA A 142 -0.81 -7.50 -1.03
C ALA A 142 -0.74 -5.96 -1.01
N ASN A 143 0.27 -5.41 -0.34
CA ASN A 143 0.59 -3.99 -0.44
C ASN A 143 1.24 -3.69 -1.81
N CYS A 144 0.63 -2.81 -2.59
CA CYS A 144 1.08 -2.45 -3.93
C CYS A 144 1.14 -0.92 -4.06
N ARG A 145 2.36 -0.37 -4.07
CA ARG A 145 2.60 1.07 -4.27
C ARG A 145 2.11 1.48 -5.67
N MET A 146 1.26 2.49 -5.76
CA MET A 146 0.56 2.84 -7.01
C MET A 146 1.12 4.10 -7.68
N ASP A 147 1.31 4.05 -9.00
CA ASP A 147 1.63 5.22 -9.81
C ASP A 147 0.36 5.78 -10.45
N VAL A 148 -0.08 6.93 -9.94
CA VAL A 148 -1.31 7.61 -10.36
C VAL A 148 -1.06 8.79 -11.31
N SER A 149 0.17 8.97 -11.79
CA SER A 149 0.55 10.06 -12.71
C SER A 149 -0.33 10.12 -13.97
N LEU A 150 -0.66 8.96 -14.55
CA LEU A 150 -1.48 8.83 -15.75
C LEU A 150 -2.97 8.57 -15.51
N PHE A 151 -3.44 8.62 -14.26
CA PHE A 151 -4.84 8.32 -13.91
C PHE A 151 -5.84 9.19 -14.70
N PRO A 152 -6.93 8.62 -15.26
CA PRO A 152 -7.44 7.25 -15.07
C PRO A 152 -6.94 6.22 -16.11
N PHE A 153 -5.87 6.52 -16.86
CA PHE A 153 -5.27 5.66 -17.88
C PHE A 153 -4.11 4.83 -17.34
N ASP A 154 -4.04 4.68 -16.02
CA ASP A 154 -2.93 4.09 -15.28
C ASP A 154 -2.83 2.57 -15.45
N THR A 155 -1.62 2.07 -15.22
CA THR A 155 -1.29 0.65 -15.25
C THR A 155 -0.40 0.35 -14.06
N GLN A 156 -0.85 -0.51 -13.17
CA GLN A 156 -0.16 -0.85 -11.92
C GLN A 156 0.55 -2.20 -12.05
N LYS A 157 1.67 -2.35 -11.35
CA LYS A 157 2.42 -3.59 -11.21
C LYS A 157 2.46 -3.99 -9.74
N CYS A 158 1.80 -5.09 -9.40
CA CYS A 158 1.71 -5.56 -8.03
C CYS A 158 2.39 -6.92 -7.90
N GLN A 159 3.11 -7.09 -6.80
CA GLN A 159 3.95 -8.26 -6.53
C GLN A 159 3.41 -8.95 -5.28
N ILE A 160 3.05 -10.22 -5.40
CA ILE A 160 2.56 -11.07 -4.32
C ILE A 160 3.68 -12.06 -4.01
N TYR A 161 4.11 -12.11 -2.76
CA TYR A 161 5.27 -12.88 -2.31
C TYR A 161 4.82 -14.04 -1.41
N PHE A 162 5.39 -15.22 -1.64
CA PHE A 162 5.31 -16.37 -0.74
C PHE A 162 6.70 -16.92 -0.45
N CYS A 163 6.94 -17.43 0.75
CA CYS A 163 8.22 -17.96 1.17
C CYS A 163 8.09 -19.14 2.15
N LEU A 164 9.24 -19.79 2.40
CA LEU A 164 9.40 -20.81 3.42
C LEU A 164 10.30 -20.26 4.53
N PRO A 165 9.76 -19.55 5.54
CA PRO A 165 10.51 -18.58 6.33
C PRO A 165 11.58 -19.15 7.27
N LEU A 166 11.65 -20.46 7.44
CA LEU A 166 12.68 -21.15 8.24
C LEU A 166 13.74 -21.84 7.38
N PHE A 167 13.54 -21.91 6.07
CA PHE A 167 14.35 -22.69 5.16
C PHE A 167 15.28 -21.78 4.35
N ASN A 168 16.56 -22.11 4.38
CA ASN A 168 17.59 -21.40 3.62
C ASN A 168 17.64 -21.92 2.17
N ILE A 169 18.04 -21.08 1.20
CA ILE A 169 18.28 -21.46 -0.22
C ILE A 169 19.26 -22.64 -0.41
N LYS A 170 20.08 -22.96 0.59
CA LYS A 170 20.96 -24.12 0.62
C LYS A 170 20.25 -25.42 0.98
N GLN A 171 19.13 -25.33 1.71
CA GLN A 171 18.32 -26.46 2.17
C GLN A 171 17.18 -26.77 1.19
N VAL A 172 16.57 -25.71 0.63
CA VAL A 172 15.34 -25.80 -0.17
C VAL A 172 15.45 -24.87 -1.36
N GLU A 173 15.11 -25.37 -2.54
CA GLU A 173 14.99 -24.55 -3.76
C GLU A 173 13.51 -24.34 -4.06
N ILE A 174 13.04 -23.08 -4.00
CA ILE A 174 11.67 -22.76 -4.36
C ILE A 174 11.59 -22.65 -5.87
N SER A 175 10.62 -23.35 -6.46
CA SER A 175 10.38 -23.43 -7.89
C SER A 175 8.97 -22.95 -8.17
N ASN A 176 8.90 -21.69 -8.62
CA ASN A 176 7.66 -20.97 -8.84
C ASN A 176 7.23 -21.10 -10.32
N GLU A 177 6.08 -21.72 -10.57
CA GLU A 177 5.51 -21.94 -11.91
C GLU A 177 4.06 -21.45 -12.02
N ILE A 178 3.61 -21.20 -13.26
CA ILE A 178 2.22 -20.84 -13.58
C ILE A 178 1.69 -21.87 -14.58
N TYR A 179 0.45 -22.33 -14.39
CA TYR A 179 -0.21 -23.18 -15.36
C TYR A 179 -0.26 -22.53 -16.76
N GLU A 180 0.26 -23.19 -17.78
CA GLU A 180 0.35 -22.64 -19.14
C GLU A 180 -1.01 -22.23 -19.72
N GLY A 181 -2.10 -22.87 -19.27
CA GLY A 181 -3.46 -22.48 -19.63
C GLY A 181 -3.86 -21.08 -19.16
N LEU A 182 -3.32 -20.62 -18.02
CA LEU A 182 -3.56 -19.28 -17.47
C LEU A 182 -2.85 -18.17 -18.23
N VAL A 183 -1.66 -18.45 -18.76
CA VAL A 183 -0.82 -17.45 -19.48
C VAL A 183 -1.42 -17.10 -20.85
N ARG A 184 -2.48 -17.79 -21.28
CA ARG A 184 -3.24 -17.48 -22.49
C ARG A 184 -3.96 -16.15 -22.31
N LYS A 185 -3.69 -15.19 -23.22
CA LYS A 185 -4.22 -13.81 -23.17
C LYS A 185 -5.73 -13.71 -22.87
N ASN A 186 -6.55 -14.57 -23.46
CA ASN A 186 -8.01 -14.57 -23.24
C ASN A 186 -8.36 -14.87 -21.77
N VAL A 187 -7.66 -15.82 -21.15
CA VAL A 187 -7.87 -16.19 -19.74
C VAL A 187 -7.37 -15.07 -18.84
N ILE A 188 -6.18 -14.51 -19.09
CA ILE A 188 -5.66 -13.36 -18.34
C ILE A 188 -6.67 -12.20 -18.33
N SER A 189 -7.27 -11.85 -19.48
CA SER A 189 -8.26 -10.76 -19.52
C SER A 189 -9.51 -11.00 -18.66
N GLU A 190 -9.87 -12.26 -18.39
CA GLU A 190 -11.00 -12.64 -17.54
C GLU A 190 -10.63 -12.69 -16.04
N MET A 191 -9.34 -12.66 -15.69
CA MET A 191 -8.86 -12.56 -14.29
C MET A 191 -9.03 -11.16 -13.69
N GLY A 192 -9.32 -10.14 -14.51
CA GLY A 192 -9.66 -8.80 -14.06
C GLY A 192 -11.05 -8.71 -13.40
N ASN A 193 -11.42 -7.52 -12.94
CA ASN A 193 -12.78 -7.18 -12.51
C ASN A 193 -13.41 -6.13 -13.45
N SER A 194 -14.55 -5.55 -13.10
CA SER A 194 -15.26 -4.59 -13.96
C SER A 194 -14.49 -3.27 -14.21
N GLU A 195 -13.57 -2.93 -13.30
CA GLU A 195 -12.77 -1.71 -13.38
C GLU A 195 -11.35 -1.97 -13.87
N TRP A 196 -10.76 -3.10 -13.50
CA TRP A 196 -9.36 -3.42 -13.73
C TRP A 196 -9.22 -4.66 -14.61
N THR A 197 -8.63 -4.46 -15.79
CA THR A 197 -8.26 -5.56 -16.70
C THR A 197 -6.86 -6.05 -16.37
N MET A 198 -6.66 -7.36 -16.27
CA MET A 198 -5.30 -7.91 -16.16
C MET A 198 -4.68 -8.01 -17.56
N ILE A 199 -3.45 -7.51 -17.71
CA ILE A 199 -2.72 -7.48 -18.98
C ILE A 199 -1.70 -8.61 -19.05
N ASN A 200 -1.00 -8.85 -17.93
CA ASN A 200 0.13 -9.76 -17.84
C ASN A 200 0.20 -10.36 -16.44
N LEU A 201 0.66 -11.61 -16.38
CA LEU A 201 0.89 -12.38 -15.17
C LEU A 201 2.22 -13.11 -15.36
N THR A 202 3.15 -12.93 -14.43
CA THR A 202 4.51 -13.48 -14.51
C THR A 202 4.98 -14.01 -13.17
N ASN A 203 5.74 -15.09 -13.19
CA ASN A 203 6.39 -15.73 -12.05
C ASN A 203 7.90 -15.45 -12.06
N ARG A 204 8.50 -15.39 -10.89
CA ARG A 204 9.95 -15.48 -10.66
C ARG A 204 10.25 -15.92 -9.23
N VAL A 205 11.52 -16.14 -8.92
CA VAL A 205 12.01 -16.33 -7.55
C VAL A 205 12.98 -15.19 -7.25
N ASP A 206 12.69 -14.42 -6.20
CA ASP A 206 13.57 -13.36 -5.68
C ASP A 206 14.22 -13.86 -4.39
N THR A 207 15.52 -13.65 -4.19
CA THR A 207 16.22 -14.09 -2.96
C THR A 207 16.43 -12.92 -1.99
N VAL A 208 16.03 -13.08 -0.73
CA VAL A 208 16.37 -12.16 0.38
C VAL A 208 17.68 -12.60 1.00
N ALA A 209 18.68 -11.72 0.97
CA ALA A 209 19.99 -11.98 1.58
C ALA A 209 20.00 -11.57 3.06
N TYR A 210 20.42 -12.50 3.92
CA TYR A 210 20.55 -12.31 5.36
C TYR A 210 22.02 -12.37 5.79
N ASP A 211 22.54 -11.24 6.31
CA ASP A 211 23.92 -11.08 6.81
C ASP A 211 24.01 -11.37 8.33
N ASP A 212 23.38 -12.47 8.74
CA ASP A 212 23.18 -12.88 10.14
C ASP A 212 23.63 -14.33 10.43
N ASN A 213 24.31 -14.95 9.46
CA ASN A 213 24.72 -16.36 9.41
C ASN A 213 23.60 -17.42 9.28
N PHE A 214 22.31 -17.07 9.47
CA PHE A 214 21.18 -17.97 9.18
C PHE A 214 20.98 -18.10 7.66
N GLY A 215 21.29 -17.02 6.92
CA GLY A 215 21.49 -17.02 5.48
C GLY A 215 20.21 -16.93 4.64
N ASN A 216 20.40 -16.85 3.33
CA ASN A 216 19.39 -16.34 2.41
C ASN A 216 18.10 -17.20 2.34
N MET A 217 16.97 -16.54 2.06
CA MET A 217 15.65 -17.13 1.84
C MET A 217 15.15 -16.82 0.42
N ASP A 218 14.47 -17.78 -0.22
CA ASP A 218 13.79 -17.54 -1.49
C ASP A 218 12.33 -17.09 -1.30
N LEU A 219 11.89 -16.19 -2.19
CA LEU A 219 10.52 -15.71 -2.31
C LEU A 219 9.97 -16.11 -3.69
N ALA A 220 8.92 -16.93 -3.73
CA ALA A 220 8.09 -17.10 -4.92
C ALA A 220 7.30 -15.80 -5.16
N VAL A 221 7.53 -15.13 -6.30
CA VAL A 221 6.86 -13.88 -6.65
C VAL A 221 5.91 -14.07 -7.82
N PHE A 222 4.64 -13.75 -7.61
CA PHE A 222 3.67 -13.53 -8.68
C PHE A 222 3.53 -12.03 -8.94
N GLU A 223 4.01 -11.57 -10.10
CA GLU A 223 3.85 -10.19 -10.55
C GLU A 223 2.66 -10.10 -11.53
N ILE A 224 1.63 -9.35 -11.11
CA ILE A 224 0.47 -9.02 -11.93
C ILE A 224 0.61 -7.59 -12.48
N THR A 225 0.30 -7.42 -13.76
CA THR A 225 0.17 -6.10 -14.38
C THR A 225 -1.29 -5.84 -14.71
N ILE A 226 -1.89 -4.83 -14.09
CA ILE A 226 -3.31 -4.49 -14.21
C ILE A 226 -3.48 -3.09 -14.81
N ARG A 227 -4.49 -2.89 -15.64
CA ARG A 227 -4.83 -1.60 -16.28
C ARG A 227 -6.28 -1.23 -16.00
N ARG A 228 -6.48 0.01 -15.58
CA ARG A 228 -7.80 0.58 -15.30
C ARG A 228 -8.60 0.77 -16.59
N ASN A 229 -9.90 0.61 -16.49
CA ASN A 229 -10.89 1.00 -17.49
C ASN A 229 -11.28 2.47 -17.29
N PRO A 230 -10.81 3.42 -18.11
CA PRO A 230 -10.99 4.85 -17.87
C PRO A 230 -12.41 5.35 -18.15
N LEU A 231 -13.27 4.55 -18.80
CA LEU A 231 -14.55 5.01 -19.36
C LEU A 231 -15.48 5.60 -18.30
N TYR A 232 -15.52 5.02 -17.10
CA TYR A 232 -16.34 5.54 -16.00
C TYR A 232 -15.97 6.98 -15.64
N TYR A 233 -14.68 7.27 -15.46
CA TYR A 233 -14.18 8.61 -15.15
C TYR A 233 -14.37 9.60 -16.30
N ILE A 234 -14.28 9.13 -17.55
CA ILE A 234 -14.55 9.97 -18.73
C ILE A 234 -16.02 10.41 -18.75
N TYR A 235 -16.96 9.48 -18.56
CA TYR A 235 -18.39 9.81 -18.59
C TYR A 235 -18.91 10.55 -17.34
N MET A 236 -18.35 10.27 -16.16
CA MET A 236 -18.83 10.86 -14.90
C MET A 236 -18.12 12.14 -14.48
N ILE A 237 -16.86 12.36 -14.90
CA ILE A 237 -16.06 13.52 -14.51
C ILE A 237 -15.69 14.39 -15.71
N VAL A 238 -15.02 13.83 -16.72
CA VAL A 238 -14.48 14.62 -17.86
C VAL A 238 -15.60 15.24 -18.68
N PHE A 239 -16.61 14.46 -19.08
CA PHE A 239 -17.68 14.94 -19.95
C PHE A 239 -18.61 15.98 -19.28
N PRO A 240 -19.08 15.80 -18.03
CA PRO A 240 -19.87 16.83 -17.34
C PRO A 240 -19.05 18.09 -17.06
N SER A 241 -17.78 17.97 -16.66
CA SER A 241 -16.94 19.14 -16.39
C SER A 241 -16.64 19.95 -17.66
N PHE A 242 -16.47 19.31 -18.83
CA PHE A 242 -16.40 20.00 -20.12
C PHE A 242 -17.67 20.82 -20.39
N ILE A 243 -18.86 20.21 -20.28
CA ILE A 243 -20.15 20.89 -20.50
C ILE A 243 -20.32 22.09 -19.56
N ILE A 244 -20.00 21.92 -18.27
CA ILE A 244 -20.12 23.00 -17.28
C ILE A 244 -19.19 24.17 -17.66
N ASN A 245 -17.96 23.92 -18.10
CA ASN A 245 -17.05 24.99 -18.53
C ASN A 245 -17.57 25.75 -19.76
N VAL A 246 -18.01 25.05 -20.81
CA VAL A 246 -18.58 25.67 -22.03
C VAL A 246 -19.80 26.53 -21.67
N ILE A 247 -20.77 26.00 -20.94
CA ILE A 247 -21.96 26.76 -20.51
C ILE A 247 -21.57 27.98 -19.67
N SER A 248 -20.54 27.85 -18.82
CA SER A 248 -20.10 28.94 -17.95
C SER A 248 -19.38 30.05 -18.70
N ILE A 249 -18.55 29.72 -19.71
CA ILE A 249 -17.90 30.71 -20.57
C ILE A 249 -18.98 31.47 -21.36
N ILE A 250 -19.92 30.77 -21.99
CA ILE A 250 -21.07 31.39 -22.67
C ILE A 250 -21.85 32.33 -21.73
N GLY A 251 -22.12 31.91 -20.49
CA GLY A 251 -22.81 32.71 -19.48
C GLY A 251 -22.03 33.96 -19.03
N VAL A 252 -20.72 33.83 -18.83
CA VAL A 252 -19.81 34.93 -18.44
C VAL A 252 -19.74 36.01 -19.55
N PHE A 253 -19.74 35.62 -20.82
CA PHE A 253 -19.71 36.56 -21.95
C PHE A 253 -21.12 37.00 -22.45
N LEU A 254 -22.20 36.57 -21.80
CA LEU A 254 -23.57 36.82 -22.27
C LEU A 254 -23.92 38.33 -22.32
N LYS A 255 -24.18 38.86 -23.52
CA LYS A 255 -24.24 40.32 -23.79
C LYS A 255 -25.22 41.11 -22.92
N ASN A 256 -26.38 40.53 -22.61
CA ASN A 256 -27.47 41.19 -21.88
C ASN A 256 -27.49 40.88 -20.38
N ALA A 257 -26.50 40.13 -19.85
CA ALA A 257 -26.41 39.84 -18.43
C ALA A 257 -25.74 40.98 -17.66
N ASP A 258 -26.27 41.29 -16.48
CA ASP A 258 -25.63 42.21 -15.54
C ASP A 258 -24.22 41.73 -15.16
N LYS A 259 -23.31 42.67 -14.90
CA LYS A 259 -21.94 42.39 -14.43
C LYS A 259 -21.93 41.40 -13.25
N MET A 260 -22.93 41.51 -12.37
CA MET A 260 -23.08 40.64 -11.22
C MET A 260 -23.46 39.20 -11.59
N SER A 261 -24.43 39.02 -12.50
CA SER A 261 -24.84 37.70 -12.97
C SER A 261 -23.72 36.98 -13.72
N LYS A 262 -22.90 37.71 -14.49
CA LYS A 262 -21.70 37.17 -15.16
C LYS A 262 -20.68 36.62 -14.16
N LEU A 263 -20.37 37.39 -13.11
CA LEU A 263 -19.46 36.98 -12.05
C LEU A 263 -19.97 35.72 -11.33
N ASN A 264 -21.26 35.69 -10.97
CA ASN A 264 -21.87 34.55 -10.28
C ASN A 264 -21.74 33.24 -11.08
N VAL A 265 -21.99 33.25 -12.40
CA VAL A 265 -21.84 32.04 -13.24
C VAL A 265 -20.39 31.53 -13.22
N GLY A 266 -19.41 32.42 -13.41
CA GLY A 266 -18.00 32.04 -13.37
C GLY A 266 -17.57 31.48 -12.01
N LEU A 267 -18.04 32.10 -10.91
CA LEU A 267 -17.72 31.68 -9.56
C LEU A 267 -18.34 30.33 -9.20
N THR A 268 -19.63 30.11 -9.52
CA THR A 268 -20.28 28.82 -9.32
C THR A 268 -19.52 27.70 -10.02
N ASN A 269 -19.02 27.93 -11.23
CA ASN A 269 -18.18 26.95 -11.92
C ASN A 269 -16.86 26.67 -11.16
N ILE A 270 -16.15 27.71 -10.70
CA ILE A 270 -14.94 27.53 -9.88
C ILE A 270 -15.24 26.70 -8.61
N MET A 271 -16.38 26.95 -7.95
CA MET A 271 -16.83 26.15 -6.79
C MET A 271 -17.05 24.68 -7.18
N THR A 272 -17.76 24.42 -8.28
CA THR A 272 -18.03 23.06 -8.77
C THR A 272 -16.75 22.33 -9.19
N MET A 273 -15.83 22.97 -9.90
CA MET A 273 -14.54 22.36 -10.29
C MET A 273 -13.67 22.05 -9.07
N THR A 274 -13.64 22.96 -8.08
CA THR A 274 -12.91 22.74 -6.82
C THR A 274 -13.52 21.60 -6.00
N PHE A 275 -14.85 21.48 -5.98
CA PHE A 275 -15.55 20.36 -5.34
C PHE A 275 -15.24 19.02 -6.03
N ILE A 276 -15.28 18.96 -7.36
CA ILE A 276 -14.92 17.75 -8.14
C ILE A 276 -13.46 17.35 -7.86
N LEU A 277 -12.53 18.31 -7.81
CA LEU A 277 -11.13 18.06 -7.48
C LEU A 277 -10.99 17.48 -6.05
N GLY A 278 -11.72 18.01 -5.08
CA GLY A 278 -11.73 17.48 -3.70
C GLY A 278 -12.25 16.04 -3.60
N VAL A 279 -13.37 15.74 -4.26
CA VAL A 279 -13.93 14.37 -4.30
C VAL A 279 -12.99 13.38 -5.00
N MET A 280 -12.32 13.82 -6.07
CA MET A 280 -11.30 13.02 -6.75
C MET A 280 -10.09 12.74 -5.84
N ALA A 281 -9.65 13.75 -5.07
CA ALA A 281 -8.48 13.63 -4.21
C ALA A 281 -8.69 12.64 -3.04
N ASP A 282 -9.94 12.45 -2.58
CA ASP A 282 -10.32 11.41 -1.61
C ASP A 282 -10.38 9.98 -2.20
N LYS A 283 -10.21 9.80 -3.52
CA LYS A 283 -10.28 8.52 -4.23
C LYS A 283 -8.95 8.03 -4.79
N ILE A 284 -7.86 8.73 -4.48
CA ILE A 284 -6.53 8.48 -5.02
C ILE A 284 -5.53 8.51 -3.84
N PRO A 285 -4.48 7.66 -3.83
CA PRO A 285 -3.43 7.74 -2.83
C PRO A 285 -2.82 9.15 -2.81
N ARG A 286 -2.52 9.65 -1.61
CA ARG A 286 -1.97 11.01 -1.41
C ARG A 286 -0.49 11.03 -1.80
N THR A 287 -0.22 11.08 -3.10
CA THR A 287 1.15 11.09 -3.65
C THR A 287 1.67 12.51 -3.89
N GLY A 288 2.99 12.66 -4.05
CA GLY A 288 3.61 13.92 -4.44
C GLY A 288 3.48 14.29 -5.93
N ILE A 289 2.80 13.47 -6.75
CA ILE A 289 2.63 13.68 -8.20
C ILE A 289 1.17 14.02 -8.49
N ILE A 290 0.92 15.06 -9.29
CA ILE A 290 -0.43 15.45 -9.69
C ILE A 290 -0.92 14.51 -10.80
N PRO A 291 -2.06 13.82 -10.64
CA PRO A 291 -2.64 12.96 -11.68
C PRO A 291 -3.05 13.74 -12.93
N LEU A 292 -2.98 13.11 -14.11
CA LEU A 292 -3.38 13.71 -15.40
C LEU A 292 -4.80 14.31 -15.38
N LEU A 293 -5.77 13.60 -14.80
CA LEU A 293 -7.14 14.13 -14.62
C LEU A 293 -7.19 15.37 -13.71
N GLY A 294 -6.32 15.44 -12.70
CA GLY A 294 -6.18 16.62 -11.83
C GLY A 294 -5.63 17.81 -12.59
N ILE A 295 -4.61 17.61 -13.42
CA ILE A 295 -4.05 18.63 -14.33
C ILE A 295 -5.16 19.18 -15.25
N TYR A 296 -5.99 18.33 -15.83
CA TYR A 296 -7.12 18.73 -16.68
C TYR A 296 -8.14 19.62 -15.95
N ILE A 297 -8.53 19.26 -14.71
CA ILE A 297 -9.45 20.05 -13.88
C ILE A 297 -8.80 21.40 -13.49
N ILE A 298 -7.51 21.41 -13.15
CA ILE A 298 -6.75 22.63 -12.84
C ILE A 298 -6.67 23.56 -14.04
N ILE A 299 -6.43 23.05 -15.26
CA ILE A 299 -6.43 23.85 -16.50
C ILE A 299 -7.81 24.47 -16.73
N ASN A 300 -8.89 23.70 -16.58
CA ASN A 300 -10.26 24.22 -16.68
C ASN A 300 -10.53 25.35 -15.66
N LEU A 301 -10.09 25.17 -14.41
CA LEU A 301 -10.20 26.19 -13.36
C LEU A 301 -9.43 27.46 -13.74
N VAL A 302 -8.19 27.34 -14.25
CA VAL A 302 -7.39 28.47 -14.73
C VAL A 302 -8.05 29.19 -15.91
N ILE A 303 -8.64 28.46 -16.87
CA ILE A 303 -9.39 29.05 -17.99
C ILE A 303 -10.57 29.88 -17.47
N MET A 304 -11.29 29.39 -16.45
CA MET A 304 -12.39 30.13 -15.84
C MET A 304 -11.95 31.36 -15.05
N VAL A 305 -10.83 31.28 -14.34
CA VAL A 305 -10.20 32.43 -13.68
C VAL A 305 -9.82 33.50 -14.70
N LEU A 306 -9.23 33.11 -15.83
CA LEU A 306 -8.93 34.00 -16.94
C LEU A 306 -10.19 34.59 -17.58
N ALA A 307 -11.27 33.81 -17.75
CA ALA A 307 -12.54 34.28 -18.29
C ALA A 307 -13.15 35.40 -17.42
N ILE A 308 -13.16 35.21 -16.09
CA ILE A 308 -13.63 36.21 -15.12
C ILE A 308 -12.73 37.46 -15.17
N ALA A 309 -11.40 37.30 -15.14
CA ALA A 309 -10.46 38.42 -15.18
C ALA A 309 -10.55 39.23 -16.48
N VAL A 310 -10.72 38.56 -17.62
CA VAL A 310 -10.90 39.21 -18.92
C VAL A 310 -12.22 39.99 -18.97
N VAL A 311 -13.33 39.41 -18.50
CA VAL A 311 -14.62 40.14 -18.46
C VAL A 311 -14.58 41.33 -17.51
N THR A 312 -13.98 41.21 -16.31
CA THR A 312 -13.88 42.35 -15.40
C THR A 312 -13.03 43.46 -15.99
N VAL A 313 -11.84 43.16 -16.50
CA VAL A 313 -10.96 44.14 -17.17
C VAL A 313 -11.65 44.78 -18.38
N ILE A 314 -12.35 44.02 -19.23
CA ILE A 314 -13.11 44.57 -20.36
C ILE A 314 -14.21 45.52 -19.86
N THR A 315 -14.98 45.15 -18.82
CA THR A 315 -16.05 46.03 -18.30
C THR A 315 -15.50 47.35 -17.74
N GLU A 316 -14.46 47.32 -16.90
CA GLU A 316 -13.81 48.51 -16.35
C GLU A 316 -13.19 49.39 -17.45
N PHE A 317 -12.47 48.77 -18.39
CA PHE A 317 -11.84 49.50 -19.49
C PHE A 317 -12.88 50.12 -20.42
N ARG A 318 -14.02 49.46 -20.65
CA ARG A 318 -15.14 50.00 -21.44
C ARG A 318 -15.80 51.19 -20.74
N GLU A 319 -16.02 51.11 -19.43
CA GLU A 319 -16.54 52.24 -18.63
C GLU A 319 -15.61 53.45 -18.64
N TRP A 320 -14.28 53.24 -18.64
CA TRP A 320 -13.29 54.31 -18.70
C TRP A 320 -13.07 54.88 -20.12
N ALA A 321 -12.99 54.03 -21.14
CA ALA A 321 -12.60 54.41 -22.49
C ALA A 321 -13.75 55.01 -23.30
N VAL A 322 -14.96 54.43 -23.24
CA VAL A 322 -16.10 54.86 -24.09
C VAL A 322 -16.48 56.33 -23.87
N PRO A 323 -16.54 56.88 -22.63
CA PRO A 323 -16.79 58.31 -22.42
C PRO A 323 -15.72 59.21 -23.04
N ARG A 324 -14.45 58.78 -23.03
CA ARG A 324 -13.32 59.54 -23.59
C ARG A 324 -13.28 59.47 -25.13
N LEU A 325 -13.63 58.32 -25.71
CA LEU A 325 -13.70 58.12 -27.16
C LEU A 325 -14.84 58.94 -27.78
N LYS A 326 -16.01 59.02 -27.12
CA LYS A 326 -17.15 59.85 -27.55
C LYS A 326 -16.85 61.35 -27.62
N LEU A 327 -15.87 61.83 -26.85
CA LEU A 327 -15.42 63.23 -26.90
C LEU A 327 -14.51 63.53 -28.11
N LYS A 328 -13.76 62.55 -28.60
CA LYS A 328 -12.91 62.70 -29.80
C LYS A 328 -13.66 62.29 -31.06
N ARG A 329 -14.23 63.27 -31.77
CA ARG A 329 -15.05 63.11 -33.00
C ARG A 329 -14.27 62.63 -34.27
N GLY A 330 -13.23 61.81 -34.11
CA GLY A 330 -12.37 61.32 -35.20
C GLY A 330 -12.72 59.90 -35.68
N SER A 331 -12.44 59.61 -36.95
CA SER A 331 -12.67 58.29 -37.58
C SER A 331 -12.03 57.12 -36.82
N VAL A 332 -10.80 57.31 -36.32
CA VAL A 332 -10.07 56.32 -35.50
C VAL A 332 -10.79 56.05 -34.17
N SER A 333 -11.32 57.09 -33.51
CA SER A 333 -12.06 56.97 -32.24
C SER A 333 -13.31 56.11 -32.41
N ARG A 334 -14.02 56.29 -33.53
CA ARG A 334 -15.24 55.56 -33.88
C ARG A 334 -14.96 54.08 -34.20
N LYS A 335 -13.84 53.77 -34.87
CA LYS A 335 -13.37 52.38 -35.04
C LYS A 335 -13.01 51.73 -33.70
N LEU A 336 -12.33 52.47 -32.81
CA LEU A 336 -11.97 51.97 -31.48
C LEU A 336 -13.23 51.67 -30.63
N GLU A 337 -14.23 52.55 -30.66
CA GLU A 337 -15.50 52.36 -29.95
C GLU A 337 -16.27 51.11 -30.41
N ILE A 338 -16.27 50.81 -31.71
CA ILE A 338 -16.88 49.59 -32.26
C ILE A 338 -16.10 48.35 -31.83
N PHE A 339 -14.76 48.39 -31.89
CA PHE A 339 -13.89 47.28 -31.49
C PHE A 339 -14.02 46.94 -29.99
N LEU A 340 -14.05 47.97 -29.14
CA LEU A 340 -14.23 47.88 -27.68
C LEU A 340 -15.66 47.52 -27.24
N GLY A 341 -16.56 47.27 -28.19
CA GLY A 341 -17.88 46.71 -27.95
C GLY A 341 -17.87 45.18 -28.05
N SER A 342 -18.93 44.64 -28.66
CA SER A 342 -19.12 43.19 -28.82
C SER A 342 -18.00 42.41 -29.53
N PRO A 343 -17.24 42.95 -30.52
CA PRO A 343 -16.20 42.18 -31.20
C PRO A 343 -15.13 41.64 -30.25
N LEU A 344 -14.62 42.47 -29.33
CA LEU A 344 -13.61 42.04 -28.35
C LEU A 344 -14.15 40.95 -27.43
N GLU A 345 -15.34 41.14 -26.86
CA GLU A 345 -16.02 40.17 -25.99
C GLU A 345 -16.18 38.80 -26.70
N TYR A 346 -16.65 38.79 -27.96
CA TYR A 346 -16.78 37.54 -28.73
C TYR A 346 -15.42 36.91 -29.08
N THR A 347 -14.38 37.68 -29.43
CA THR A 347 -13.06 37.10 -29.72
C THR A 347 -12.43 36.45 -28.49
N CYS A 348 -12.58 37.05 -27.30
CA CYS A 348 -12.12 36.45 -26.05
C CYS A 348 -12.91 35.19 -25.70
N ALA A 349 -14.24 35.21 -25.85
CA ALA A 349 -15.08 34.03 -25.61
C ALA A 349 -14.68 32.86 -26.52
N ILE A 350 -14.56 33.08 -27.83
CA ILE A 350 -14.17 32.05 -28.80
C ILE A 350 -12.78 31.48 -28.48
N LEU A 351 -11.81 32.33 -28.09
CA LEU A 351 -10.46 31.86 -27.74
C LEU A 351 -10.47 30.98 -26.46
N LEU A 352 -11.26 31.34 -25.45
CA LEU A 352 -11.39 30.55 -24.23
C LEU A 352 -12.14 29.23 -24.48
N GLU A 353 -13.17 29.23 -25.34
CA GLU A 353 -13.86 28.00 -25.76
C GLU A 353 -12.94 27.06 -26.54
N LEU A 354 -12.09 27.60 -27.43
CA LEU A 354 -11.09 26.81 -28.15
C LEU A 354 -10.06 26.19 -27.19
N LEU A 355 -9.65 26.90 -26.15
CA LEU A 355 -8.75 26.35 -25.11
C LEU A 355 -9.43 25.25 -24.29
N THR A 356 -10.68 25.44 -23.85
CA THR A 356 -11.47 24.40 -23.15
C THR A 356 -11.67 23.16 -24.02
N THR A 357 -11.99 23.37 -25.30
CA THR A 357 -12.20 22.31 -26.29
C THR A 357 -10.90 21.56 -26.59
N ALA A 358 -9.77 22.27 -26.70
CA ALA A 358 -8.46 21.66 -26.86
C ALA A 358 -8.07 20.82 -25.62
N ASN A 359 -8.28 21.33 -24.40
CA ASN A 359 -8.01 20.59 -23.16
C ASN A 359 -8.83 19.28 -23.09
N PHE A 360 -10.10 19.33 -23.48
CA PHE A 360 -10.98 18.16 -23.59
C PHE A 360 -10.51 17.14 -24.65
N PHE A 361 -10.12 17.60 -25.84
CA PHE A 361 -9.58 16.71 -26.88
C PHE A 361 -8.17 16.18 -26.58
N VAL A 362 -7.36 16.86 -25.76
CA VAL A 362 -6.10 16.28 -25.25
C VAL A 362 -6.40 15.12 -24.29
N MET A 363 -7.35 15.28 -23.37
CA MET A 363 -7.79 14.22 -22.46
C MET A 363 -8.37 13.01 -23.21
N ILE A 364 -9.23 13.22 -24.20
CA ILE A 364 -9.79 12.13 -25.05
C ILE A 364 -8.75 11.56 -26.01
N GLY A 365 -7.83 12.39 -26.53
CA GLY A 365 -6.72 11.95 -27.37
C GLY A 365 -5.79 11.00 -26.61
N PHE A 366 -5.56 11.26 -25.31
CA PHE A 366 -4.83 10.36 -24.43
C PHE A 366 -5.55 9.02 -24.25
N CYS A 367 -6.88 9.02 -24.09
CA CYS A 367 -7.70 7.80 -24.09
C CYS A 367 -7.51 6.97 -25.38
N TYR A 368 -7.54 7.62 -26.55
CA TYR A 368 -7.36 6.92 -27.83
C TYR A 368 -5.92 6.38 -28.01
N LEU A 369 -4.92 7.13 -27.57
CA LEU A 369 -3.49 6.77 -27.67
C LEU A 369 -3.13 5.56 -26.79
N VAL A 370 -3.66 5.49 -25.56
CA VAL A 370 -3.35 4.42 -24.59
C VAL A 370 -4.00 3.08 -24.97
N LEU A 371 -5.10 3.09 -25.71
CA LEU A 371 -5.82 1.86 -26.09
C LEU A 371 -5.09 1.01 -27.16
N PHE A 372 -4.09 1.52 -27.88
CA PHE A 372 -3.66 0.94 -29.17
C PHE A 372 -2.20 0.42 -29.32
N ASN A 373 -1.35 0.43 -28.27
CA ASN A 373 0.07 0.01 -28.41
C ASN A 373 0.46 -1.25 -27.62
N LEU A 374 1.18 -2.19 -28.26
CA LEU A 374 1.68 -3.45 -27.66
C LEU A 374 2.78 -4.14 -28.52
N LYS A 375 3.92 -4.50 -27.90
CA LYS A 375 4.99 -5.50 -28.26
C LYS A 375 6.37 -5.02 -27.72
N ALA A 376 7.36 -5.82 -27.32
CA ALA A 376 7.52 -7.21 -26.83
C ALA A 376 9.02 -7.42 -26.43
N VAL A 377 9.43 -8.63 -25.95
CA VAL A 377 10.83 -9.17 -25.92
C VAL A 377 11.80 -8.60 -24.85
N PHE A 378 12.71 -9.33 -24.16
CA PHE A 378 12.95 -10.77 -23.83
C PHE A 378 13.69 -10.80 -22.46
N CYS A 379 13.65 -11.91 -21.70
CA CYS A 379 14.49 -12.12 -20.50
C CYS A 379 15.67 -13.07 -20.76
N PHE A 380 16.78 -12.87 -20.06
CA PHE A 380 17.88 -13.83 -19.92
C PHE A 380 17.88 -14.43 -18.51
N TYR A 381 18.32 -15.69 -18.40
CA TYR A 381 18.45 -16.44 -17.14
C TYR A 381 19.91 -16.87 -16.99
N GLU A 382 20.48 -16.71 -15.79
CA GLU A 382 21.82 -17.22 -15.44
C GLU A 382 21.67 -18.02 -14.14
N ASN A 383 22.22 -19.22 -14.08
CA ASN A 383 22.04 -20.14 -12.94
C ASN A 383 23.40 -20.66 -12.45
N LYS A 384 23.57 -20.78 -11.12
CA LYS A 384 24.77 -21.31 -10.46
C LYS A 384 24.40 -22.25 -9.33
N SER A 385 24.74 -23.53 -9.49
CA SER A 385 24.47 -24.61 -8.55
C SER A 385 25.51 -24.71 -7.42
N TYR A 386 25.06 -25.02 -6.21
CA TYR A 386 25.90 -25.43 -5.07
C TYR A 386 25.40 -26.74 -4.46
N TYR A 387 26.35 -27.51 -3.91
CA TYR A 387 26.29 -28.93 -3.51
C TYR A 387 25.69 -29.18 -2.10
N VAL A 388 25.05 -30.36 -1.92
CA VAL A 388 24.56 -30.93 -0.65
C VAL A 388 24.74 -32.47 -0.70
N ALA A 389 24.84 -33.15 0.46
CA ALA A 389 25.21 -34.57 0.59
C ALA A 389 24.02 -35.57 0.65
N GLU A 390 24.32 -36.86 0.81
CA GLU A 390 23.41 -38.01 0.71
C GLU A 390 22.23 -38.03 1.71
N TRP A 391 21.05 -38.35 1.19
CA TRP A 391 19.75 -38.11 1.86
C TRP A 391 19.22 -39.29 2.69
N ASN A 392 19.51 -40.54 2.33
CA ASN A 392 19.00 -41.70 3.07
C ASN A 392 19.68 -41.85 4.45
N ASP A 393 21.01 -41.70 4.51
CA ASP A 393 21.73 -41.71 5.79
C ASP A 393 21.38 -40.48 6.63
N PHE A 394 21.23 -39.30 6.01
CA PHE A 394 20.68 -38.11 6.68
C PHE A 394 19.31 -38.39 7.33
N LEU A 395 18.35 -39.00 6.63
CA LEU A 395 17.03 -39.32 7.20
C LEU A 395 17.12 -40.35 8.34
N ASN A 396 17.97 -41.37 8.22
CA ASN A 396 18.22 -42.35 9.28
C ASN A 396 18.82 -41.69 10.53
N HIS A 397 19.81 -40.81 10.35
CA HIS A 397 20.41 -40.02 11.43
C HIS A 397 19.40 -39.04 12.06
N GLN A 398 18.59 -38.37 11.25
CA GLN A 398 17.55 -37.44 11.69
C GLN A 398 16.46 -38.16 12.50
N GLN A 399 16.01 -39.35 12.06
CA GLN A 399 15.03 -40.13 12.81
C GLN A 399 15.60 -40.64 14.15
N ARG A 400 16.85 -41.10 14.16
CA ARG A 400 17.55 -41.48 15.40
C ARG A 400 17.69 -40.30 16.36
N LEU A 401 18.03 -39.12 15.85
CA LEU A 401 18.10 -37.87 16.61
C LEU A 401 16.74 -37.47 17.19
N MET A 402 15.67 -37.50 16.38
CA MET A 402 14.31 -37.21 16.86
C MET A 402 13.88 -38.17 17.97
N SER A 403 14.13 -39.48 17.82
CA SER A 403 13.82 -40.44 18.88
C SER A 403 14.62 -40.19 20.16
N HIS A 404 15.87 -39.75 20.06
CA HIS A 404 16.71 -39.41 21.21
C HIS A 404 16.23 -38.13 21.94
N LEU A 405 16.01 -37.03 21.21
CA LEU A 405 15.61 -35.74 21.78
C LEU A 405 14.23 -35.81 22.46
N PHE A 406 13.26 -36.48 21.84
CA PHE A 406 11.86 -36.45 22.28
C PHE A 406 11.44 -37.62 23.18
N GLN A 407 12.35 -38.52 23.58
CA GLN A 407 11.99 -39.70 24.40
C GLN A 407 11.40 -39.33 25.77
N ASN A 408 11.93 -38.27 26.40
CA ASN A 408 11.52 -37.78 27.73
C ASN A 408 11.26 -36.27 27.74
N TYR A 409 10.96 -35.68 26.57
CA TYR A 409 10.71 -34.24 26.45
C TYR A 409 9.23 -33.93 26.62
N ASP A 410 8.91 -33.01 27.52
CA ASP A 410 7.57 -32.47 27.71
C ASP A 410 7.55 -31.00 27.27
N SER A 411 6.81 -30.72 26.18
CA SER A 411 6.66 -29.37 25.60
C SER A 411 5.80 -28.44 26.46
N THR A 412 5.05 -28.97 27.44
CA THR A 412 4.29 -28.14 28.40
C THR A 412 5.17 -27.56 29.50
N VAL A 413 6.36 -28.15 29.74
CA VAL A 413 7.30 -27.72 30.78
C VAL A 413 8.31 -26.73 30.22
N ALA A 414 8.33 -25.52 30.78
CA ALA A 414 9.25 -24.46 30.39
C ALA A 414 10.71 -24.77 30.79
N PRO A 415 11.71 -24.46 29.94
CA PRO A 415 13.14 -24.53 30.26
C PRO A 415 13.64 -23.36 31.14
N VAL A 416 12.74 -22.48 31.58
CA VAL A 416 13.07 -21.29 32.39
C VAL A 416 13.36 -21.66 33.84
N TYR A 417 14.54 -21.29 34.35
CA TYR A 417 14.94 -21.57 35.73
C TYR A 417 14.38 -20.53 36.73
N THR A 418 13.54 -20.98 37.66
CA THR A 418 12.78 -20.10 38.58
C THR A 418 13.31 -20.04 40.02
N LYS A 419 14.36 -20.79 40.36
CA LYS A 419 14.87 -20.87 41.74
C LYS A 419 15.81 -19.71 42.07
N LEU A 420 15.24 -18.61 42.57
CA LEU A 420 15.96 -17.41 43.01
C LEU A 420 16.37 -17.49 44.49
N ASP A 421 17.61 -17.10 44.80
CA ASP A 421 18.09 -16.88 46.18
C ASP A 421 17.99 -15.40 46.53
N ILE A 422 16.82 -15.01 47.05
CA ILE A 422 16.47 -13.64 47.47
C ILE A 422 17.39 -13.04 48.56
N THR A 423 18.30 -13.82 49.15
CA THR A 423 19.26 -13.31 50.15
C THR A 423 20.57 -12.79 49.53
N LYS A 424 20.75 -12.95 48.21
CA LYS A 424 21.96 -12.56 47.48
C LYS A 424 21.65 -11.48 46.44
N PRO A 425 22.63 -10.62 46.08
CA PRO A 425 22.44 -9.64 45.01
C PRO A 425 22.09 -10.33 43.69
N ILE A 426 21.21 -9.70 42.92
CA ILE A 426 20.78 -10.17 41.61
C ILE A 426 22.02 -10.28 40.71
N GLY A 427 22.35 -11.50 40.29
CA GLY A 427 23.41 -11.76 39.31
C GLY A 427 24.83 -11.90 39.86
N TYR A 428 25.08 -12.76 40.86
CA TYR A 428 26.32 -13.57 40.84
C TYR A 428 26.21 -14.86 41.67
N ASN A 429 26.03 -15.99 40.98
CA ASN A 429 26.39 -17.31 41.50
C ASN A 429 26.97 -18.12 40.34
N PRO A 430 28.27 -18.44 40.31
CA PRO A 430 28.91 -19.15 39.19
C PRO A 430 28.44 -20.61 39.03
N LEU A 431 27.58 -21.10 39.93
CA LEU A 431 26.94 -22.42 39.87
C LEU A 431 25.42 -22.33 39.62
N ALA A 432 24.83 -21.14 39.53
CA ALA A 432 23.44 -20.99 39.10
C ALA A 432 23.39 -20.80 37.58
N PRO A 433 22.39 -21.38 36.88
CA PRO A 433 22.19 -21.09 35.47
C PRO A 433 21.91 -19.59 35.26
N THR A 434 22.35 -19.07 34.12
CA THR A 434 22.12 -17.69 33.69
C THR A 434 20.63 -17.42 33.51
N ARG A 435 20.23 -16.14 33.45
CA ARG A 435 18.88 -15.75 33.04
C ARG A 435 18.53 -16.38 31.70
N PHE A 436 17.25 -16.69 31.51
CA PHE A 436 16.76 -17.24 30.27
C PHE A 436 16.71 -16.13 29.22
N ASN A 437 17.59 -16.18 28.21
CA ASN A 437 17.62 -15.16 27.16
C ASN A 437 16.52 -15.45 26.13
N TYR A 438 15.72 -14.44 25.83
CA TYR A 438 14.73 -14.48 24.76
C TYR A 438 14.90 -13.25 23.87
N THR A 439 15.05 -13.43 22.57
CA THR A 439 15.31 -12.34 21.62
C THR A 439 14.22 -12.23 20.56
N VAL A 440 13.68 -11.02 20.38
CA VAL A 440 12.81 -10.69 19.23
C VAL A 440 13.63 -9.97 18.16
N TYR A 441 13.62 -10.49 16.94
CA TYR A 441 14.38 -9.96 15.82
C TYR A 441 13.43 -9.43 14.75
N LEU A 442 13.46 -8.12 14.45
CA LEU A 442 12.65 -7.53 13.38
C LEU A 442 13.43 -7.56 12.06
N TYR A 443 12.94 -8.27 11.05
CA TYR A 443 13.62 -8.41 9.75
C TYR A 443 12.86 -7.82 8.55
N TYR A 444 11.59 -7.45 8.69
CA TYR A 444 10.89 -6.57 7.74
C TYR A 444 9.75 -5.79 8.43
N LEU A 445 9.48 -4.58 7.95
CA LEU A 445 8.38 -3.72 8.40
C LEU A 445 7.73 -3.04 7.19
N LYS A 446 6.41 -2.93 7.18
CA LYS A 446 5.66 -2.17 6.18
C LYS A 446 4.63 -1.27 6.85
N LEU A 447 4.72 0.03 6.61
CA LEU A 447 3.65 0.97 6.90
C LEU A 447 2.49 0.74 5.93
N VAL A 448 1.32 0.42 6.47
CA VAL A 448 0.10 0.22 5.69
C VAL A 448 -0.62 1.56 5.57
N GLU A 449 -1.14 2.05 6.68
CA GLU A 449 -2.05 3.20 6.73
C GLU A 449 -1.80 4.02 8.00
N VAL A 450 -2.16 5.31 7.90
CA VAL A 450 -2.10 6.29 8.98
C VAL A 450 -3.45 7.01 8.97
N ILE A 451 -4.30 6.76 9.97
CA ILE A 451 -5.62 7.37 10.09
C ILE A 451 -5.51 8.45 11.17
N GLU A 452 -5.26 9.68 10.73
CA GLU A 452 -4.98 10.79 11.64
C GLU A 452 -6.12 11.11 12.62
N PRO A 453 -7.42 11.20 12.23
CA PRO A 453 -8.48 11.55 13.17
C PRO A 453 -8.77 10.48 14.23
N GLU A 454 -8.29 9.25 14.04
CA GLU A 454 -8.38 8.14 15.02
C GLU A 454 -7.07 7.93 15.80
N GLU A 455 -6.00 8.68 15.48
CA GLU A 455 -4.64 8.47 15.98
C GLU A 455 -4.14 7.02 15.76
N LYS A 456 -4.66 6.32 14.73
CA LYS A 456 -4.35 4.93 14.40
C LYS A 456 -3.23 4.83 13.37
N VAL A 457 -2.22 4.01 13.64
CA VAL A 457 -1.15 3.68 12.68
C VAL A 457 -1.05 2.16 12.54
N SER A 458 -1.28 1.64 11.34
CA SER A 458 -1.26 0.20 11.07
C SER A 458 0.04 -0.19 10.36
N VAL A 459 0.76 -1.18 10.91
CA VAL A 459 2.00 -1.72 10.32
C VAL A 459 1.98 -3.24 10.26
N VAL A 460 2.59 -3.79 9.21
CA VAL A 460 2.92 -5.23 9.10
C VAL A 460 4.38 -5.42 9.53
N LEU A 461 4.64 -6.47 10.30
CA LEU A 461 5.91 -6.82 10.91
C LEU A 461 6.24 -8.28 10.56
N GLU A 462 7.40 -8.51 9.97
CA GLU A 462 8.00 -9.84 9.87
C GLU A 462 9.13 -9.90 10.90
N MET A 463 8.95 -10.77 11.89
CA MET A 463 9.85 -10.95 13.02
C MET A 463 10.26 -12.40 13.15
N ALA A 464 11.35 -12.65 13.86
CA ALA A 464 11.75 -13.97 14.31
C ALA A 464 11.94 -13.95 15.84
N GLU A 465 11.51 -15.03 16.49
CA GLU A 465 11.70 -15.27 17.91
C GLU A 465 12.86 -16.24 18.09
N TYR A 466 13.78 -15.95 19.00
CA TYR A 466 14.95 -16.79 19.31
C TYR A 466 15.02 -17.08 20.81
N TRP A 467 15.12 -18.35 21.18
CA TRP A 467 15.30 -18.81 22.55
C TRP A 467 16.30 -19.97 22.63
N TYR A 468 16.47 -20.53 23.82
CA TYR A 468 17.41 -21.61 24.09
C TYR A 468 16.75 -22.68 24.97
N ASP A 469 16.71 -23.92 24.51
CA ASP A 469 16.26 -25.06 25.31
C ASP A 469 17.41 -26.10 25.41
N PRO A 470 18.11 -26.20 26.56
CA PRO A 470 19.24 -27.10 26.71
C PRO A 470 18.86 -28.58 26.60
N ARG A 471 17.56 -28.92 26.72
CA ARG A 471 17.05 -30.29 26.54
C ARG A 471 17.06 -30.72 25.07
N LEU A 472 17.16 -29.76 24.14
CA LEU A 472 17.14 -29.98 22.70
C LEU A 472 18.52 -29.88 22.04
N ALA A 473 19.60 -29.81 22.83
CA ALA A 473 20.98 -29.80 22.31
C ALA A 473 21.49 -31.21 21.99
N TRP A 474 22.35 -31.35 20.97
CA TRP A 474 23.03 -32.60 20.61
C TRP A 474 24.41 -32.36 19.99
N ASP A 475 25.25 -33.39 20.00
CA ASP A 475 26.51 -33.40 19.24
C ASP A 475 26.26 -33.80 17.78
N ALA A 476 26.46 -32.87 16.84
CA ALA A 476 26.20 -33.08 15.42
C ALA A 476 27.01 -34.26 14.84
N SER A 477 28.23 -34.48 15.32
CA SER A 477 29.11 -35.56 14.85
C SER A 477 28.53 -36.95 15.12
N SER A 478 27.72 -37.10 16.16
CA SER A 478 27.03 -38.34 16.53
C SER A 478 25.79 -38.64 15.67
N TYR A 479 25.35 -37.67 14.85
CA TYR A 479 24.13 -37.73 14.05
C TYR A 479 24.36 -37.24 12.61
N GLY A 480 25.50 -37.59 12.01
CA GLY A 480 25.75 -37.33 10.58
C GLY A 480 25.91 -35.84 10.23
N GLU A 481 26.53 -35.07 11.12
CA GLU A 481 26.74 -33.61 10.99
C GLU A 481 25.44 -32.79 10.85
N ILE A 482 24.31 -33.32 11.33
CA ILE A 482 23.05 -32.56 11.42
C ILE A 482 23.23 -31.42 12.42
N GLN A 483 23.31 -30.18 11.92
CA GLN A 483 23.44 -28.96 12.73
C GLN A 483 22.10 -28.29 13.03
N MET A 484 21.05 -28.57 12.24
CA MET A 484 19.73 -27.97 12.36
C MET A 484 18.62 -29.01 12.13
N LEU A 485 17.51 -28.87 12.85
CA LEU A 485 16.34 -29.74 12.78
C LEU A 485 15.06 -28.88 12.64
N HIS A 486 14.34 -29.06 11.54
CA HIS A 486 13.04 -28.42 11.30
C HIS A 486 11.89 -29.33 11.76
N LEU A 487 11.00 -28.83 12.61
CA LEU A 487 9.86 -29.59 13.14
C LEU A 487 8.67 -28.68 13.48
N ARG A 488 7.51 -29.28 13.79
CA ARG A 488 6.31 -28.54 14.22
C ARG A 488 6.49 -27.95 15.63
N GLN A 489 5.93 -26.76 15.85
CA GLN A 489 6.04 -25.99 17.10
C GLN A 489 5.37 -26.68 18.29
N ASP A 490 4.30 -27.44 18.09
CA ASP A 490 3.56 -28.17 19.14
C ASP A 490 4.44 -29.19 19.91
N ARG A 491 5.49 -29.70 19.27
CA ARG A 491 6.45 -30.64 19.86
C ARG A 491 7.51 -30.00 20.74
N VAL A 492 7.65 -28.67 20.71
CA VAL A 492 8.70 -27.93 21.41
C VAL A 492 8.04 -26.92 22.37
N TRP A 493 8.61 -26.72 23.55
CA TRP A 493 8.17 -25.61 24.38
C TRP A 493 8.45 -24.29 23.65
N SER A 494 7.40 -23.52 23.41
CA SER A 494 7.49 -22.18 22.86
C SER A 494 7.07 -21.17 23.91
N PRO A 495 7.82 -20.07 24.11
CA PRO A 495 7.30 -18.92 24.83
C PRO A 495 6.16 -18.27 24.05
N THR A 496 5.46 -17.33 24.69
CA THR A 496 4.42 -16.52 24.05
C THR A 496 4.66 -15.05 24.39
N ILE A 497 4.91 -14.23 23.37
CA ILE A 497 4.90 -12.77 23.52
C ILE A 497 3.47 -12.23 23.44
N ALA A 498 3.19 -11.19 24.21
CA ALA A 498 1.95 -10.44 24.16
C ALA A 498 2.22 -9.01 23.64
N SER A 499 1.25 -8.46 22.91
CA SER A 499 1.24 -7.06 22.52
C SER A 499 0.93 -6.15 23.70
N PHE A 500 1.65 -5.05 23.86
CA PHE A 500 1.45 -4.07 24.93
C PHE A 500 1.10 -2.69 24.34
N ARG A 501 -0.03 -2.10 24.78
CA ARG A 501 -0.60 -0.84 24.26
C ARG A 501 -0.89 -0.83 22.75
N ILE A 502 -1.18 -1.99 22.17
CA ILE A 502 -1.63 -2.14 20.77
C ILE A 502 -3.16 -2.29 20.78
N ASN A 503 -3.86 -1.63 19.85
CA ASN A 503 -5.32 -1.62 19.80
C ASN A 503 -5.90 -2.92 19.19
N GLU A 504 -5.21 -3.44 18.17
CA GLU A 504 -5.66 -4.56 17.33
C GLU A 504 -4.42 -5.28 16.79
N ILE A 505 -4.46 -6.61 16.78
CA ILE A 505 -3.37 -7.48 16.33
C ILE A 505 -3.94 -8.66 15.55
N ALA A 506 -3.34 -8.96 14.40
CA ALA A 506 -3.62 -10.15 13.61
C ALA A 506 -2.31 -10.94 13.43
N ASP A 507 -2.34 -12.23 13.79
CA ASP A 507 -1.27 -13.20 13.50
C ASP A 507 -1.67 -14.00 12.27
N PHE A 508 -0.93 -13.82 11.17
CA PHE A 508 -1.26 -14.41 9.88
C PHE A 508 -0.69 -15.81 9.68
N ARG A 509 0.02 -16.35 10.68
CA ARG A 509 0.50 -17.73 10.64
C ARG A 509 -0.65 -18.69 10.86
N ASP A 510 -0.60 -19.78 10.11
CA ASP A 510 -1.37 -20.98 10.41
C ASP A 510 -1.23 -21.35 11.90
N GLN A 511 -2.33 -21.69 12.57
CA GLN A 511 -2.30 -22.00 14.00
C GLN A 511 -1.90 -23.46 14.28
N ASP A 512 -2.16 -24.36 13.34
CA ASP A 512 -1.94 -25.79 13.49
C ASP A 512 -0.59 -26.23 12.89
N PHE A 513 -0.12 -25.55 11.85
CA PHE A 513 1.06 -25.90 11.06
C PHE A 513 2.24 -24.95 11.27
N ARG A 514 2.46 -24.48 12.49
CA ARG A 514 3.64 -23.68 12.83
C ARG A 514 4.89 -24.55 12.89
N MET A 515 5.97 -24.06 12.30
CA MET A 515 7.27 -24.73 12.31
C MET A 515 8.25 -24.00 13.22
N VAL A 516 9.24 -24.72 13.73
CA VAL A 516 10.40 -24.22 14.47
C VAL A 516 11.66 -24.86 13.89
N CYS A 517 12.77 -24.13 13.90
CA CYS A 517 14.09 -24.70 13.70
C CYS A 517 14.79 -24.79 15.05
N VAL A 518 15.44 -25.92 15.30
CA VAL A 518 16.29 -26.18 16.47
C VAL A 518 17.71 -26.41 15.96
N GLU A 519 18.68 -25.71 16.52
CA GLU A 519 20.10 -25.93 16.27
C GLU A 519 20.67 -27.01 17.22
N ASN A 520 21.76 -27.66 16.81
CA ASN A 520 22.48 -28.63 17.63
C ASN A 520 22.98 -28.05 18.97
N THR A 521 23.19 -26.74 19.03
CA THR A 521 23.50 -25.98 20.24
C THR A 521 22.39 -26.02 21.29
N GLY A 522 21.14 -26.30 20.91
CA GLY A 522 19.94 -26.11 21.73
C GLY A 522 19.27 -24.74 21.55
N HIS A 523 19.79 -23.88 20.66
CA HIS A 523 19.06 -22.68 20.24
C HIS A 523 17.84 -23.06 19.39
N VAL A 524 16.74 -22.34 19.58
CA VAL A 524 15.47 -22.56 18.87
C VAL A 524 15.00 -21.23 18.29
N TYR A 525 14.54 -21.26 17.05
CA TYR A 525 13.97 -20.08 16.41
C TYR A 525 12.72 -20.36 15.58
N THR A 526 11.84 -19.36 15.49
CA THR A 526 10.64 -19.39 14.64
C THR A 526 10.35 -18.02 14.03
N SER A 527 9.62 -18.01 12.91
CA SER A 527 9.15 -16.80 12.24
C SER A 527 7.76 -16.37 12.72
N LEU A 528 7.49 -15.07 12.67
CA LEU A 528 6.31 -14.41 13.18
C LEU A 528 5.88 -13.29 12.23
N THR A 529 4.70 -13.42 11.62
CA THR A 529 4.12 -12.45 10.70
C THR A 529 2.90 -11.80 11.35
N LEU A 530 3.00 -10.53 11.73
CA LEU A 530 1.96 -9.79 12.44
C LEU A 530 1.53 -8.53 11.70
N LYS A 531 0.23 -8.22 11.73
CA LYS A 531 -0.27 -6.86 11.53
C LYS A 531 -0.70 -6.28 12.87
N VAL A 532 -0.23 -5.09 13.19
CA VAL A 532 -0.53 -4.38 14.44
C VAL A 532 -1.06 -2.97 14.17
N SER A 533 -2.13 -2.61 14.86
CA SER A 533 -2.70 -1.27 14.88
C SER A 533 -2.31 -0.55 16.17
N LEU A 534 -1.47 0.46 16.04
CA LEU A 534 -0.94 1.25 17.15
C LEU A 534 -1.86 2.44 17.43
N ASN A 535 -2.00 2.78 18.71
CA ASN A 535 -2.44 4.11 19.13
C ASN A 535 -1.19 5.02 19.16
N CYS A 536 -1.11 5.97 18.23
CA CYS A 536 0.02 6.87 18.06
C CYS A 536 -0.44 8.34 18.14
N PRO A 537 -0.38 8.97 19.33
CA PRO A 537 -0.79 10.37 19.51
C PRO A 537 -0.05 11.32 18.57
N MET A 538 -0.79 12.10 17.78
CA MET A 538 -0.21 12.85 16.66
C MET A 538 -0.01 14.34 16.96
N ASN A 539 1.19 14.85 16.68
CA ASN A 539 1.48 16.28 16.74
C ASN A 539 1.25 16.94 15.38
N VAL A 540 0.05 17.49 15.18
CA VAL A 540 -0.37 18.15 13.93
C VAL A 540 0.00 19.64 13.84
N GLY A 541 0.71 20.20 14.82
CA GLY A 541 1.03 21.65 14.84
C GLY A 541 1.79 22.15 13.61
N ARG A 542 2.60 21.30 12.96
CA ARG A 542 3.34 21.62 11.72
C ARG A 542 2.71 21.12 10.42
N PHE A 543 1.54 20.48 10.49
CA PHE A 543 0.86 19.88 9.34
C PHE A 543 0.71 20.88 8.17
N PRO A 544 1.02 20.49 6.92
CA PRO A 544 1.36 19.14 6.44
C PRO A 544 2.86 18.79 6.45
N TYR A 545 3.71 19.59 7.12
CA TYR A 545 5.16 19.35 7.25
C TYR A 545 5.50 18.64 8.57
N ASP A 546 4.62 17.74 9.01
CA ASP A 546 4.70 17.02 10.26
C ASP A 546 5.52 15.72 10.16
N SER A 547 6.06 15.30 11.31
CA SER A 547 6.70 14.00 11.50
C SER A 547 6.19 13.41 12.80
N GLN A 548 5.74 12.16 12.77
CA GLN A 548 5.19 11.46 13.93
C GLN A 548 6.17 10.38 14.39
N THR A 549 6.18 10.11 15.69
CA THR A 549 6.97 9.02 16.30
C THR A 549 6.00 8.07 16.99
N CYS A 550 5.94 6.83 16.52
CA CYS A 550 5.06 5.79 17.04
C CYS A 550 5.88 4.67 17.66
N VAL A 551 5.30 3.98 18.65
CA VAL A 551 6.01 2.99 19.47
C VAL A 551 5.23 1.68 19.44
N ILE A 552 5.92 0.59 19.10
CA ILE A 552 5.42 -0.79 19.08
C ILE A 552 6.05 -1.49 20.28
N GLN A 553 5.25 -2.09 21.16
CA GLN A 553 5.74 -2.74 22.37
C GLN A 553 5.23 -4.18 22.48
N PHE A 554 6.14 -5.11 22.75
CA PHE A 554 5.84 -6.51 23.07
C PHE A 554 6.40 -6.86 24.44
N CYS A 555 5.74 -7.74 25.19
CA CYS A 555 6.16 -8.17 26.53
C CYS A 555 5.93 -9.66 26.75
N MET A 556 6.47 -10.18 27.85
CA MET A 556 6.16 -11.51 28.37
C MET A 556 5.41 -11.39 29.70
N PRO A 557 4.07 -11.40 29.70
CA PRO A 557 3.29 -11.05 30.89
C PRO A 557 3.41 -12.05 32.04
N LEU A 558 3.91 -13.27 31.77
CA LEU A 558 4.12 -14.32 32.77
C LEU A 558 5.59 -14.46 33.22
N PHE A 559 6.52 -13.70 32.63
CA PHE A 559 7.95 -13.82 32.91
C PHE A 559 8.56 -12.47 33.31
N PHE A 560 8.86 -12.32 34.60
CA PHE A 560 9.56 -11.16 35.15
C PHE A 560 11.07 -11.15 34.83
N MET A 561 11.68 -9.97 34.87
CA MET A 561 13.11 -9.73 34.57
C MET A 561 14.11 -10.59 35.36
N GLN A 562 13.73 -11.12 36.53
CA GLN A 562 14.60 -12.01 37.31
C GLN A 562 14.73 -13.42 36.69
N HIS A 563 13.78 -13.84 35.85
CA HIS A 563 13.71 -15.17 35.26
C HIS A 563 14.11 -15.18 33.78
N VAL A 564 13.54 -14.26 33.01
CA VAL A 564 13.77 -14.09 31.57
C VAL A 564 14.42 -12.73 31.34
N GLU A 565 15.40 -12.68 30.44
CA GLU A 565 15.99 -11.46 29.92
C GLU A 565 15.59 -11.29 28.45
N LEU A 566 14.70 -10.31 28.21
CA LEU A 566 14.17 -9.95 26.91
C LEU A 566 15.15 -9.03 26.16
N PHE A 567 15.57 -9.46 24.99
CA PHE A 567 16.34 -8.68 24.03
C PHE A 567 15.49 -8.35 22.80
N ASN A 568 15.78 -7.24 22.12
CA ASN A 568 15.26 -6.96 20.80
C ASN A 568 16.35 -6.42 19.87
N SER A 569 16.26 -6.75 18.58
CA SER A 569 17.21 -6.29 17.56
C SER A 569 16.53 -6.08 16.21
N ILE A 570 17.19 -5.34 15.33
CA ILE A 570 16.72 -5.00 13.97
C ILE A 570 17.75 -5.52 12.97
N TYR A 571 17.28 -6.22 11.94
CA TYR A 571 18.13 -6.70 10.86
C TYR A 571 18.76 -5.55 10.09
N GLN A 572 20.09 -5.52 10.00
CA GLN A 572 20.83 -4.45 9.33
C GLN A 572 20.51 -4.36 7.83
N GLY A 573 20.17 -5.47 7.17
CA GLY A 573 19.79 -5.46 5.75
C GLY A 573 18.49 -4.70 5.45
N ILE A 574 17.60 -4.48 6.44
CA ILE A 574 16.45 -3.56 6.30
C ILE A 574 16.92 -2.14 5.96
N LEU A 575 18.04 -1.71 6.54
CA LEU A 575 18.59 -0.37 6.39
C LEU A 575 19.16 -0.13 4.97
N ASN A 576 19.15 -1.16 4.11
CA ASN A 576 19.42 -1.00 2.69
C ASN A 576 18.32 -0.14 2.04
N ARG A 577 18.76 0.95 1.40
CA ARG A 577 17.92 2.01 0.82
C ARG A 577 16.77 1.49 -0.05
N THR A 578 16.99 0.47 -0.87
CA THR A 578 15.96 -0.06 -1.79
C THR A 578 14.82 -0.81 -1.09
N ILE A 579 15.09 -1.39 0.09
CA ILE A 579 14.08 -2.03 0.93
C ILE A 579 13.41 -0.95 1.79
N TRP A 580 14.21 -0.07 2.39
CA TRP A 580 13.75 1.06 3.20
C TRP A 580 12.74 1.97 2.47
N GLU A 581 13.02 2.36 1.22
CA GLU A 581 12.11 3.17 0.38
C GLU A 581 10.79 2.45 0.03
N LYS A 582 10.69 1.12 0.26
CA LYS A 582 9.44 0.34 0.13
C LYS A 582 8.67 0.18 1.45
N MET A 583 9.30 0.44 2.60
CA MET A 583 8.69 0.31 3.92
C MET A 583 7.69 1.44 4.23
N GLY A 584 7.92 2.65 3.72
CA GLY A 584 6.92 3.73 3.72
C GLY A 584 5.77 3.47 2.73
N ASN A 585 4.80 4.39 2.67
CA ASN A 585 3.75 4.41 1.65
C ASN A 585 3.86 5.69 0.81
N SER A 586 2.93 5.93 -0.13
CA SER A 586 2.99 7.11 -1.01
C SER A 586 2.91 8.47 -0.31
N GLU A 587 2.35 8.51 0.90
CA GLU A 587 2.17 9.73 1.71
C GLU A 587 3.23 9.89 2.80
N TRP A 588 3.68 8.78 3.39
CA TRP A 588 4.53 8.75 4.58
C TRP A 588 5.80 7.95 4.33
N ASP A 589 6.94 8.65 4.40
CA ASP A 589 8.25 8.04 4.35
C ASP A 589 8.69 7.60 5.76
N LEU A 590 9.30 6.41 5.87
CA LEU A 590 9.96 5.98 7.10
C LEU A 590 11.32 6.69 7.20
N VAL A 591 11.57 7.40 8.29
CA VAL A 591 12.78 8.22 8.49
C VAL A 591 13.74 7.59 9.50
N ASN A 592 13.21 6.92 10.52
CA ASN A 592 14.03 6.25 11.53
C ASN A 592 13.30 5.00 12.07
N LEU A 593 14.07 3.99 12.44
CA LEU A 593 13.62 2.76 13.10
C LEU A 593 14.67 2.43 14.16
N THR A 594 14.29 2.41 15.43
CA THR A 594 15.19 2.08 16.54
C THR A 594 14.56 1.06 17.47
N ASN A 595 15.40 0.29 18.15
CA ASN A 595 15.00 -0.69 19.15
C ASN A 595 15.57 -0.32 20.53
N ARG A 596 14.79 -0.60 21.57
CA ARG A 596 15.23 -0.58 22.97
C ARG A 596 14.41 -1.57 23.79
N VAL A 597 14.89 -1.88 25.00
CA VAL A 597 14.10 -2.59 26.01
C VAL A 597 13.74 -1.58 27.10
N GLU A 598 12.45 -1.41 27.37
CA GLU A 598 11.97 -0.60 28.49
C GLU A 598 11.65 -1.49 29.70
N LEU A 599 11.83 -0.95 30.92
CA LEU A 599 11.42 -1.59 32.17
C LEU A 599 10.16 -0.91 32.70
N LEU A 600 9.15 -1.72 33.02
CA LEU A 600 7.90 -1.26 33.59
C LEU A 600 7.76 -1.85 35.01
N SER A 601 8.01 -0.99 36.00
CA SER A 601 7.96 -1.35 37.42
C SER A 601 6.58 -1.07 38.00
N TYR A 602 6.04 -2.04 38.73
CA TYR A 602 4.71 -1.97 39.33
C TYR A 602 4.70 -1.51 40.79
N ASN A 603 5.86 -1.31 41.43
CA ASN A 603 6.03 -0.99 42.86
C ASN A 603 5.30 -1.97 43.83
N ASP A 604 4.91 -3.15 43.35
CA ASP A 604 4.17 -4.18 44.08
C ASP A 604 5.08 -5.19 44.81
N GLY A 605 6.38 -5.16 44.50
CA GLY A 605 7.40 -6.06 45.05
C GLY A 605 7.47 -7.43 44.36
N VAL A 606 6.73 -7.67 43.27
CA VAL A 606 6.69 -8.95 42.57
C VAL A 606 7.76 -9.03 41.47
N GLY A 607 7.92 -7.95 40.69
CA GLY A 607 9.00 -7.82 39.72
C GLY A 607 8.71 -6.85 38.58
N ASP A 608 9.76 -6.35 37.95
CA ASP A 608 9.65 -5.47 36.79
C ASP A 608 9.39 -6.28 35.52
N MET A 609 8.49 -5.78 34.67
CA MET A 609 8.20 -6.34 33.35
C MET A 609 9.10 -5.69 32.29
N GLN A 610 9.60 -6.48 31.35
CA GLN A 610 10.38 -5.97 30.22
C GLN A 610 9.50 -5.78 28.98
N LEU A 611 9.70 -4.66 28.28
CA LEU A 611 9.00 -4.31 27.04
C LEU A 611 9.99 -4.20 25.88
N ALA A 612 9.99 -5.16 24.96
CA ALA A 612 10.69 -5.07 23.68
C ALA A 612 10.01 -3.98 22.85
N THR A 613 10.70 -2.85 22.70
CA THR A 613 10.16 -1.61 22.18
C THR A 613 10.84 -1.25 20.86
N PHE A 614 10.06 -1.17 19.78
CA PHE A 614 10.49 -0.64 18.49
C PHE A 614 9.85 0.74 18.29
N GLU A 615 10.67 1.75 18.01
CA GLU A 615 10.23 3.11 17.74
C GLU A 615 10.39 3.41 16.24
N ILE A 616 9.28 3.77 15.59
CA ILE A 616 9.25 4.20 14.20
C ILE A 616 9.05 5.71 14.14
N LYS A 617 9.80 6.38 13.27
CA LYS A 617 9.59 7.79 12.95
C LYS A 617 9.21 7.93 11.49
N ILE A 618 8.03 8.48 11.25
CA ILE A 618 7.46 8.70 9.91
C ILE A 618 7.41 10.20 9.60
N GLN A 619 7.58 10.56 8.34
CA GLN A 619 7.50 11.95 7.85
C GLN A 619 6.55 12.03 6.66
N ARG A 620 5.67 13.03 6.68
CA ARG A 620 4.68 13.23 5.62
C ARG A 620 5.31 13.91 4.39
N ASN A 621 4.89 13.49 3.21
CA ASN A 621 5.09 14.20 1.96
C ASN A 621 4.03 15.32 1.81
N PRO A 622 4.40 16.60 1.90
CA PRO A 622 3.44 17.70 1.97
C PRO A 622 2.81 18.06 0.60
N MET A 623 3.36 17.56 -0.50
CA MET A 623 3.06 18.05 -1.86
C MET A 623 1.58 17.94 -2.24
N TYR A 624 0.91 16.84 -1.87
CA TYR A 624 -0.52 16.65 -2.06
C TYR A 624 -1.34 17.84 -1.51
N TYR A 625 -1.09 18.24 -0.26
CA TYR A 625 -1.79 19.33 0.41
C TYR A 625 -1.44 20.71 -0.16
N ILE A 626 -0.20 20.89 -0.63
CA ILE A 626 0.23 22.13 -1.30
C ILE A 626 -0.57 22.33 -2.60
N TYR A 627 -0.70 21.28 -3.42
CA TYR A 627 -1.41 21.37 -4.70
C TYR A 627 -2.94 21.35 -4.58
N MET A 628 -3.50 20.53 -3.68
CA MET A 628 -4.96 20.36 -3.56
C MET A 628 -5.63 21.41 -2.66
N ILE A 629 -4.91 21.99 -1.68
CA ILE A 629 -5.49 22.96 -0.73
C ILE A 629 -4.81 24.33 -0.87
N VAL A 630 -3.49 24.42 -0.67
CA VAL A 630 -2.80 25.73 -0.60
C VAL A 630 -2.93 26.52 -1.91
N PHE A 631 -2.70 25.86 -3.05
CA PHE A 631 -2.72 26.50 -4.36
C PHE A 631 -4.13 27.01 -4.78
N PRO A 632 -5.23 26.23 -4.68
CA PRO A 632 -6.58 26.76 -4.86
C PRO A 632 -6.94 27.88 -3.88
N SER A 633 -6.61 27.73 -2.59
CA SER A 633 -6.86 28.77 -1.58
C SER A 633 -6.16 30.10 -1.92
N PHE A 634 -4.92 30.06 -2.42
CA PHE A 634 -4.20 31.25 -2.87
C PHE A 634 -4.91 31.95 -4.03
N ILE A 635 -5.36 31.20 -5.04
CA ILE A 635 -6.11 31.74 -6.19
C ILE A 635 -7.45 32.35 -5.74
N ILE A 636 -8.20 31.67 -4.87
CA ILE A 636 -9.47 32.14 -4.32
C ILE A 636 -9.30 33.45 -3.54
N ASN A 637 -8.22 33.59 -2.74
CA ASN A 637 -7.95 34.84 -2.04
C ASN A 637 -7.60 35.97 -3.03
N ALA A 638 -6.75 35.73 -4.03
CA ALA A 638 -6.41 36.71 -5.05
C ALA A 638 -7.66 37.24 -5.81
N LEU A 639 -8.64 36.37 -6.08
CA LEU A 639 -9.91 36.75 -6.71
C LEU A 639 -10.82 37.59 -5.82
N SER A 640 -10.73 37.46 -4.49
CA SER A 640 -11.60 38.18 -3.54
C SER A 640 -11.46 39.71 -3.63
N ILE A 641 -10.29 40.18 -4.09
CA ILE A 641 -9.95 41.60 -4.29
C ILE A 641 -10.81 42.24 -5.40
N ILE A 642 -11.39 41.43 -6.30
CA ILE A 642 -12.04 41.90 -7.53
C ILE A 642 -13.49 42.39 -7.30
N GLY A 643 -14.14 42.04 -6.19
CA GLY A 643 -15.45 42.64 -5.86
C GLY A 643 -16.21 42.02 -4.68
N LEU A 644 -17.15 42.80 -4.13
CA LEU A 644 -17.91 42.49 -2.91
C LEU A 644 -18.52 41.08 -2.88
N ASN A 645 -19.31 40.74 -3.90
CA ASN A 645 -20.04 39.49 -3.95
C ASN A 645 -19.15 38.30 -4.37
N VAL A 646 -18.03 38.58 -5.04
CA VAL A 646 -16.94 37.60 -5.28
C VAL A 646 -16.35 37.18 -3.94
N GLY A 647 -16.08 38.13 -3.05
CA GLY A 647 -15.61 37.83 -1.71
C GLY A 647 -16.61 37.01 -0.88
N LEU A 648 -17.92 37.21 -1.04
CA LEU A 648 -18.93 36.44 -0.30
C LEU A 648 -18.96 34.95 -0.71
N THR A 649 -18.88 34.65 -2.01
CA THR A 649 -18.75 33.25 -2.47
C THR A 649 -17.41 32.64 -2.07
N ASN A 650 -16.33 33.43 -2.12
CA ASN A 650 -14.99 32.95 -1.77
C ASN A 650 -14.88 32.62 -0.27
N ILE A 651 -15.55 33.39 0.59
CA ILE A 651 -15.74 33.04 2.01
C ILE A 651 -16.46 31.70 2.15
N MET A 652 -17.56 31.46 1.43
CA MET A 652 -18.27 30.16 1.49
C MET A 652 -17.37 28.99 1.04
N THR A 653 -16.60 29.13 -0.05
CA THR A 653 -15.66 28.07 -0.49
C THR A 653 -14.58 27.78 0.54
N MET A 654 -14.06 28.81 1.21
CA MET A 654 -12.94 28.64 2.14
C MET A 654 -13.40 28.16 3.51
N THR A 655 -14.62 28.48 3.93
CA THR A 655 -15.31 27.82 5.05
C THR A 655 -15.59 26.35 4.74
N PHE A 656 -15.95 25.99 3.51
CA PHE A 656 -16.10 24.59 3.10
C PHE A 656 -14.77 23.83 3.13
N ILE A 657 -13.69 24.41 2.56
CA ILE A 657 -12.33 23.82 2.64
C ILE A 657 -11.89 23.64 4.09
N LEU A 658 -12.16 24.63 4.97
CA LEU A 658 -11.86 24.53 6.40
C LEU A 658 -12.65 23.40 7.08
N GLY A 659 -13.92 23.19 6.71
CA GLY A 659 -14.75 22.09 7.20
C GLY A 659 -14.19 20.72 6.78
N VAL A 660 -13.92 20.53 5.48
CA VAL A 660 -13.30 19.30 4.96
C VAL A 660 -11.95 19.02 5.64
N MET A 661 -11.15 20.06 5.90
CA MET A 661 -9.87 19.91 6.62
C MET A 661 -10.07 19.55 8.09
N ALA A 662 -11.09 20.09 8.77
CA ALA A 662 -11.37 19.81 10.17
C ALA A 662 -11.80 18.35 10.41
N ASP A 663 -12.48 17.72 9.44
CA ASP A 663 -12.85 16.30 9.51
C ASP A 663 -11.67 15.33 9.26
N LYS A 664 -10.57 15.82 8.64
CA LYS A 664 -9.39 15.02 8.27
C LYS A 664 -8.24 15.11 9.29
N ILE A 665 -8.42 15.80 10.42
CA ILE A 665 -7.37 16.09 11.39
C ILE A 665 -7.83 15.71 12.81
N PRO A 666 -6.96 15.11 13.64
CA PRO A 666 -7.29 14.78 15.03
C PRO A 666 -7.64 16.03 15.85
N LYS A 667 -8.56 15.84 16.80
CA LYS A 667 -9.08 16.88 17.69
C LYS A 667 -8.09 17.18 18.82
N THR A 668 -6.92 17.68 18.46
CA THR A 668 -5.82 18.01 19.39
C THR A 668 -5.92 19.44 19.93
N GLY A 669 -5.20 19.73 21.02
CA GLY A 669 -5.11 21.09 21.57
C GLY A 669 -4.24 22.07 20.77
N SER A 670 -3.56 21.60 19.72
CA SER A 670 -2.68 22.41 18.86
C SER A 670 -3.34 22.71 17.51
N ILE A 671 -3.34 23.98 17.09
CA ILE A 671 -3.92 24.38 15.80
C ILE A 671 -2.89 24.11 14.67
N PRO A 672 -3.25 23.35 13.62
CA PRO A 672 -2.36 23.09 12.48
C PRO A 672 -1.90 24.37 11.75
N LEU A 673 -0.64 24.39 11.29
CA LEU A 673 -0.10 25.50 10.49
C LEU A 673 -0.95 25.82 9.25
N LEU A 674 -1.39 24.81 8.49
CA LEU A 674 -2.30 25.00 7.36
C LEU A 674 -3.68 25.55 7.78
N GLY A 675 -4.15 25.21 8.99
CA GLY A 675 -5.39 25.73 9.55
C GLY A 675 -5.26 27.22 9.88
N ILE A 676 -4.14 27.61 10.49
CA ILE A 676 -3.78 29.03 10.72
C ILE A 676 -3.73 29.79 9.38
N TYR A 677 -3.12 29.22 8.35
CA TYR A 677 -3.09 29.82 7.00
C TYR A 677 -4.52 30.04 6.46
N ILE A 678 -5.39 29.03 6.47
CA ILE A 678 -6.77 29.18 5.96
C ILE A 678 -7.56 30.20 6.78
N ILE A 679 -7.43 30.20 8.12
CA ILE A 679 -8.07 31.17 9.02
C ILE A 679 -7.59 32.60 8.72
N ILE A 680 -6.29 32.82 8.51
CA ILE A 680 -5.74 34.14 8.13
C ILE A 680 -6.30 34.59 6.78
N ASN A 681 -6.34 33.71 5.78
CA ASN A 681 -6.95 34.02 4.48
C ASN A 681 -8.45 34.37 4.65
N LEU A 682 -9.19 33.64 5.48
CA LEU A 682 -10.60 33.90 5.78
C LEU A 682 -10.81 35.29 6.40
N PHE A 683 -9.99 35.67 7.39
CA PHE A 683 -10.01 37.02 7.96
C PHE A 683 -9.67 38.11 6.93
N ILE A 684 -8.68 37.89 6.06
CA ILE A 684 -8.32 38.81 4.98
C ILE A 684 -9.51 39.02 4.03
N MET A 685 -10.18 37.94 3.62
CA MET A 685 -11.36 38.02 2.75
C MET A 685 -12.55 38.70 3.42
N ILE A 686 -12.85 38.39 4.69
CA ILE A 686 -13.91 39.07 5.46
C ILE A 686 -13.62 40.57 5.56
N PHE A 687 -12.36 40.95 5.81
CA PHE A 687 -11.96 42.36 5.88
C PHE A 687 -12.04 43.06 4.52
N ALA A 688 -11.63 42.40 3.43
CA ALA A 688 -11.76 42.91 2.06
C ALA A 688 -13.24 43.09 1.64
N VAL A 689 -14.12 42.16 1.99
CA VAL A 689 -15.58 42.29 1.81
C VAL A 689 -16.13 43.44 2.66
N GLY A 690 -15.70 43.57 3.92
CA GLY A 690 -16.08 44.69 4.79
C GLY A 690 -15.70 46.05 4.19
N ILE A 691 -14.46 46.22 3.74
CA ILE A 691 -13.99 47.44 3.08
C ILE A 691 -14.77 47.72 1.80
N THR A 692 -14.93 46.73 0.92
CA THR A 692 -15.67 46.92 -0.34
C THR A 692 -17.15 47.24 -0.11
N SER A 693 -17.75 46.75 0.99
CA SER A 693 -19.13 47.07 1.39
C SER A 693 -19.24 48.53 1.83
N ILE A 694 -18.34 48.97 2.72
CA ILE A 694 -18.25 50.36 3.18
C ILE A 694 -17.99 51.31 2.00
N LEU A 695 -17.08 50.94 1.09
CA LEU A 695 -16.82 51.73 -0.12
C LEU A 695 -18.04 51.81 -1.05
N ALA A 696 -18.81 50.72 -1.20
CA ALA A 696 -20.03 50.72 -2.00
C ALA A 696 -21.11 51.65 -1.41
N GLU A 697 -21.32 51.65 -0.09
CA GLU A 697 -22.24 52.57 0.57
C GLU A 697 -21.74 54.03 0.55
N LEU A 698 -20.44 54.27 0.75
CA LEU A 698 -19.83 55.59 0.58
C LEU A 698 -20.00 56.11 -0.85
N GLN A 699 -19.85 55.26 -1.87
CA GLN A 699 -20.14 55.62 -3.26
C GLN A 699 -21.62 55.96 -3.47
N LYS A 700 -22.55 55.14 -2.98
CA LYS A 700 -24.01 55.43 -3.03
C LYS A 700 -24.36 56.76 -2.37
N TRP A 701 -23.70 57.12 -1.27
CA TRP A 701 -23.97 58.36 -0.53
C TRP A 701 -23.28 59.61 -1.15
N ALA A 702 -22.02 59.47 -1.58
CA ALA A 702 -21.21 60.59 -2.05
C ALA A 702 -21.50 60.99 -3.51
N ILE A 703 -21.71 60.01 -4.41
CA ILE A 703 -21.89 60.28 -5.85
C ILE A 703 -23.13 61.15 -6.13
N PRO A 704 -24.32 60.93 -5.52
CA PRO A 704 -25.46 61.81 -5.70
C PRO A 704 -25.21 63.23 -5.19
N LYS A 705 -24.56 63.39 -4.03
CA LYS A 705 -24.21 64.70 -3.47
C LYS A 705 -23.21 65.46 -4.34
N LEU A 706 -22.21 64.78 -4.90
CA LEU A 706 -21.24 65.37 -5.82
C LEU A 706 -21.89 65.75 -7.16
N LYS A 707 -22.77 64.90 -7.72
CA LYS A 707 -23.56 65.25 -8.92
C LYS A 707 -24.47 66.46 -8.67
N ALA A 708 -25.16 66.53 -7.52
CA ALA A 708 -25.99 67.66 -7.15
C ALA A 708 -25.17 68.96 -6.93
N LYS A 709 -23.97 68.87 -6.33
CA LYS A 709 -23.06 70.01 -6.18
C LYS A 709 -22.55 70.51 -7.54
N LYS A 710 -22.22 69.60 -8.46
CA LYS A 710 -21.79 69.93 -9.83
C LYS A 710 -22.92 70.56 -10.65
N SER A 711 -24.16 70.08 -10.56
CA SER A 711 -25.30 70.70 -11.27
C SER A 711 -25.63 72.10 -10.74
N ARG A 712 -25.49 72.33 -9.43
CA ARG A 712 -25.58 73.67 -8.82
C ARG A 712 -24.43 74.62 -9.21
N LEU A 713 -23.24 74.09 -9.53
CA LEU A 713 -22.12 74.91 -9.97
C LEU A 713 -22.26 75.34 -11.43
N ASN A 714 -22.71 74.43 -12.31
CA ASN A 714 -22.95 74.75 -13.72
C ASN A 714 -24.06 75.80 -13.89
N ARG A 715 -25.16 75.72 -13.11
CA ARG A 715 -26.24 76.74 -13.07
C ARG A 715 -25.84 78.09 -12.44
N LYS A 716 -24.56 78.29 -12.13
CA LYS A 716 -23.98 79.58 -11.69
C LYS A 716 -22.91 80.10 -12.66
N LEU A 717 -22.68 79.38 -13.75
CA LEU A 717 -21.72 79.69 -14.81
C LEU A 717 -22.42 79.89 -16.17
N GLU A 718 -23.62 79.34 -16.33
CA GLU A 718 -24.71 79.89 -17.16
C GLU A 718 -25.40 81.05 -16.42
#